data_AF-A0A452UB06-F1
#
_entry.id   AF-A0A452UB06-F1
#
_cell.length_a   1.000
_cell.length_b   1.000
_cell.length_c   1.000
_cell.angle_alpha   90.00
_cell.angle_beta   90.00
_cell.angle_gamma   90.00
#
_symmetry.space_group_name_H-M   'P 1'
#
loop_
_entity.id
_entity.type
_entity.pdbx_description
1 polymer ?
#
loop_
_entity_poly.entity_id
_entity_poly.type
_entity_poly.pdbx_seq_one_letter_code
_entity_poly.pdbx_strand_id
1 'polypeptide(L)'
;HESVDRSRRLIILGLRPKGEVGYNLEVRHVQNFSFPHAGRHFGYRVLQVGDGVVVGAPGEGNSTGNLYQCQPNTGHCLPISLSGSNDTSKYLGMTLATDSTSGKLLACDPGLSRTCDQNVYLSGLCYLFHQNLRGPVLQGRPGYQECIKGNVDLVFLFDGSMSLQPDEFQKILDFMKDVMKKLSNSSYQFAAVQFSTDSKTEFNFLDYLQAKDPDVLLGKVKHMRQLTNTFGAINYVATKVFRQDLGARPDATKVLIIITDGEATDHVNIDSAKDIIRYIIGIGKHFATKESQERLHEFASKPAKDFVKILDTFEKLKDLFTELQKKIYVIEGTSKQDLTSFNMELSSSGISADLSRGRGIVGAVGAKDWAGGFLDLKADLQDDRFVREQEARAGYLGYTVTWLPFQRLPSLVAAGAPRYQHVGRVLLFQEAKVTGHWNQVQKIDGSQIGSYFGGELCGIDMDQDGETELLLIGAPLFYAEQRGGRVFIYQKKQLGFEVVSELQGNPGYPLGRFGAAIAALTDINGDGLVDVAVGAPLEEQGAVYVFNGQHGGLSPQPSQRIEGTQVFSGIRWFGRSIHGVKDLGGDGLTDVAVGAEGRVIVSRPLNGYPRRRTPLISFSPAEIPVQEVECSYSTSNKKKEGVNITVCFQVKPVTVQFQGLLVANLTYTLQLDGHRSRSRGLFPGGRHELSGNTAVTGDLSCTKFWFHFPVCIQDLISPINVSLNYSLWEEEGTPGDQHGKDVQLILRPSPHAETKEIPFEKNCGEDKKCEANLELSFSSAGSRVLRLTPSASLSVELMLKNLKEDAYWVHLNLSFPQGLSFRKVEVLKPHSQIPVSCEELPRVSKLLTRTLSCNVSSPIFKAGSGVAIQVMFHMLLNSSWGDSVELHATVNILGNNVATTSIPVLYPINILTEDKENSTLYVSFTPKGPKNQTVKHFYQVRIQPSVYDHNVPALEALVGVPGPHSEGPITHKWGVEMVPPVSCHPEDLETLPGVAEPCLPRTKFHCPLVFKEEILVQVTGTVELVEEIKAPFTFSLCSSLSVSFDSSKHFHLYGSNASLAQVVMKVDIVYEKEMLYVYVLSGIGGLLLLLVIFAVLHKFGFFKRNLKEKMEASAEAFSGLPLEDSEEPVSGEEAGDPGCLEPLHEEEAQDAGTKD
;
A
#
# COMPACT_ATOMS: atom_id res chain seq x y z
N HIS A 1 -22.55 -61.58 -25.84
CA HIS A 1 -22.44 -62.14 -24.49
C HIS A 1 -22.96 -61.10 -23.50
N GLU A 2 -24.22 -61.27 -23.13
CA GLU A 2 -24.91 -60.52 -22.07
C GLU A 2 -24.37 -60.89 -20.68
N SER A 3 -24.71 -60.06 -19.69
CA SER A 3 -24.59 -60.27 -18.24
C SER A 3 -23.19 -60.04 -17.65
N VAL A 4 -22.93 -58.85 -17.12
CA VAL A 4 -22.90 -58.51 -15.68
C VAL A 4 -22.51 -57.02 -15.59
N ASP A 5 -23.44 -56.13 -15.24
CA ASP A 5 -23.27 -55.26 -14.06
C ASP A 5 -24.54 -54.46 -13.75
N ARG A 6 -25.32 -54.97 -12.82
CA ARG A 6 -26.39 -54.26 -12.12
C ARG A 6 -25.80 -53.84 -10.77
N SER A 7 -25.61 -52.54 -10.56
CA SER A 7 -25.79 -51.81 -9.28
C SER A 7 -24.70 -50.77 -9.06
N ARG A 8 -25.06 -49.50 -9.29
CA ARG A 8 -24.69 -48.34 -8.44
C ARG A 8 -25.31 -47.07 -9.03
N ARG A 9 -26.61 -46.86 -8.76
CA ARG A 9 -27.18 -45.51 -8.74
C ARG A 9 -26.76 -44.88 -7.41
N LEU A 10 -25.68 -44.09 -7.43
CA LEU A 10 -25.37 -43.18 -6.33
C LEU A 10 -26.19 -41.90 -6.58
N ILE A 11 -27.13 -41.64 -5.67
CA ILE A 11 -27.89 -40.40 -5.58
C ILE A 11 -26.89 -39.31 -5.20
N ILE A 12 -26.44 -38.52 -6.17
CA ILE A 12 -25.77 -37.25 -5.90
C ILE A 12 -26.87 -36.25 -5.53
N LEU A 13 -27.20 -36.20 -4.25
CA LEU A 13 -27.89 -35.06 -3.67
C LEU A 13 -26.91 -33.89 -3.74
N GLY A 14 -27.12 -33.03 -4.73
CA GLY A 14 -26.46 -31.73 -4.81
C GLY A 14 -26.84 -30.87 -3.61
N LEU A 15 -26.04 -30.95 -2.56
CA LEU A 15 -25.94 -29.90 -1.56
C LEU A 15 -25.26 -28.71 -2.26
N ARG A 16 -26.07 -27.86 -2.90
CA ARG A 16 -25.67 -26.45 -3.08
C ARG A 16 -25.40 -25.92 -1.66
N PRO A 17 -24.23 -25.31 -1.37
CA PRO A 17 -24.10 -24.55 -0.14
C PRO A 17 -25.19 -23.49 -0.17
N LYS A 18 -26.12 -23.54 0.80
CA LYS A 18 -27.02 -22.42 1.06
C LYS A 18 -26.13 -21.21 1.29
N GLY A 19 -26.35 -20.15 0.50
CA GLY A 19 -25.53 -18.94 0.53
C GLY A 19 -25.33 -18.45 1.95
N GLU A 20 -24.07 -18.11 2.28
CA GLU A 20 -23.74 -17.41 3.51
C GLU A 20 -24.59 -16.14 3.57
N VAL A 21 -25.54 -16.11 4.52
CA VAL A 21 -26.37 -14.94 4.75
C VAL A 21 -25.46 -13.87 5.35
N GLY A 22 -25.11 -12.86 4.54
CA GLY A 22 -24.34 -11.68 4.96
C GLY A 22 -25.00 -10.97 6.14
N TYR A 23 -24.18 -10.44 7.05
CA TYR A 23 -24.64 -10.01 8.37
C TYR A 23 -24.36 -8.53 8.71
N ASN A 24 -23.75 -7.76 7.80
CA ASN A 24 -23.40 -6.36 8.06
C ASN A 24 -24.42 -5.38 7.48
N LEU A 25 -24.78 -5.52 6.20
CA LEU A 25 -25.66 -4.61 5.47
C LEU A 25 -26.95 -5.31 5.02
N GLU A 26 -28.06 -4.59 5.10
CA GLU A 26 -29.37 -5.02 4.64
C GLU A 26 -29.46 -4.97 3.10
N VAL A 27 -29.88 -6.10 2.52
CA VAL A 27 -29.97 -6.29 1.06
C VAL A 27 -31.43 -6.40 0.58
N ARG A 28 -32.39 -6.71 1.48
CA ARG A 28 -33.79 -6.96 1.10
C ARG A 28 -34.62 -5.67 0.93
N HIS A 29 -34.49 -4.70 1.85
CA HIS A 29 -35.25 -3.44 1.81
C HIS A 29 -34.34 -2.23 1.55
N VAL A 30 -33.69 -2.22 0.39
CA VAL A 30 -32.83 -1.11 0.01
C VAL A 30 -33.63 0.09 -0.51
N GLN A 31 -33.12 1.30 -0.29
CA GLN A 31 -33.62 2.48 -0.99
C GLN A 31 -32.95 2.58 -2.36
N ASN A 32 -33.75 2.68 -3.42
CA ASN A 32 -33.27 2.80 -4.80
C ASN A 32 -33.65 4.16 -5.38
N PHE A 33 -32.65 4.96 -5.70
CA PHE A 33 -32.80 6.22 -6.38
C PHE A 33 -32.60 6.05 -7.89
N SER A 34 -33.68 6.23 -8.63
CA SER A 34 -33.69 6.24 -10.10
C SER A 34 -34.86 7.07 -10.60
N PHE A 35 -34.72 7.70 -11.77
CA PHE A 35 -35.77 8.46 -12.42
C PHE A 35 -35.70 8.26 -13.94
N PRO A 36 -36.80 8.46 -14.70
CA PRO A 36 -36.90 8.07 -16.11
C PRO A 36 -35.87 8.69 -17.06
N HIS A 37 -35.34 9.87 -16.71
CA HIS A 37 -34.35 10.60 -17.52
C HIS A 37 -32.91 10.45 -17.01
N ALA A 38 -32.66 9.51 -16.08
CA ALA A 38 -31.30 9.28 -15.57
C ALA A 38 -30.42 8.69 -16.68
N GLY A 39 -29.32 9.36 -17.00
CA GLY A 39 -28.31 8.82 -17.92
C GLY A 39 -27.61 7.59 -17.33
N ARG A 40 -26.95 6.77 -18.17
CA ARG A 40 -26.26 5.54 -17.75
C ARG A 40 -25.15 5.79 -16.70
N HIS A 41 -24.62 7.01 -16.65
CA HIS A 41 -23.60 7.41 -15.69
C HIS A 41 -24.14 8.14 -14.45
N PHE A 42 -25.46 8.28 -14.29
CA PHE A 42 -26.01 8.61 -12.97
C PHE A 42 -25.61 7.50 -11.98
N GLY A 43 -24.93 7.88 -10.89
CA GLY A 43 -24.28 6.93 -9.98
C GLY A 43 -22.79 6.71 -10.26
N TYR A 44 -22.14 7.54 -11.09
CA TYR A 44 -20.68 7.47 -11.34
C TYR A 44 -19.86 7.82 -10.09
N ARG A 45 -20.34 8.80 -9.31
CA ARG A 45 -19.85 9.13 -7.96
C ARG A 45 -21.05 9.33 -7.04
N VAL A 46 -20.91 8.88 -5.81
CA VAL A 46 -21.91 9.05 -4.75
C VAL A 46 -21.21 9.59 -3.52
N LEU A 47 -21.85 10.54 -2.84
CA LEU A 47 -21.28 11.18 -1.67
C LEU A 47 -22.37 11.56 -0.69
N GLN A 48 -22.22 11.21 0.59
CA GLN A 48 -23.20 11.55 1.62
C GLN A 48 -22.87 12.94 2.18
N VAL A 49 -23.81 13.88 2.06
CA VAL A 49 -23.64 15.28 2.50
C VAL A 49 -24.93 15.78 3.12
N GLY A 50 -24.85 16.33 4.33
CA GLY A 50 -26.07 16.71 5.07
C GLY A 50 -26.94 15.47 5.31
N ASP A 51 -28.25 15.58 5.09
CA ASP A 51 -29.19 14.47 5.31
C ASP A 51 -29.54 13.75 3.99
N GLY A 52 -28.68 13.87 2.97
CA GLY A 52 -28.91 13.30 1.65
C GLY A 52 -27.66 12.82 0.94
N VAL A 53 -27.85 12.32 -0.29
CA VAL A 53 -26.78 11.80 -1.15
C VAL A 53 -26.62 12.68 -2.37
N VAL A 54 -25.43 13.22 -2.56
CA VAL A 54 -25.05 13.91 -3.80
C VAL A 54 -24.55 12.88 -4.80
N VAL A 55 -25.10 12.93 -6.01
CA VAL A 55 -24.81 11.98 -7.08
C VAL A 55 -24.27 12.72 -8.29
N GLY A 56 -23.09 12.29 -8.74
CA GLY A 56 -22.50 12.73 -9.98
C GLY A 56 -23.05 11.94 -11.17
N ALA A 57 -23.47 12.65 -12.21
CA ALA A 57 -24.01 12.07 -13.44
C ALA A 57 -23.33 12.68 -14.68
N PRO A 58 -22.11 12.24 -15.03
CA PRO A 58 -21.47 12.60 -16.29
C PRO A 58 -22.37 12.29 -17.50
N GLY A 59 -22.33 13.14 -18.51
CA GLY A 59 -23.10 12.97 -19.74
C GLY A 59 -22.50 11.92 -20.67
N GLU A 60 -23.37 11.25 -21.44
CA GLU A 60 -22.99 10.31 -22.49
C GLU A 60 -23.34 10.90 -23.87
N GLY A 61 -22.49 10.67 -24.86
CA GLY A 61 -22.65 11.29 -26.18
C GLY A 61 -22.55 12.82 -26.13
N ASN A 62 -23.65 13.50 -26.51
CA ASN A 62 -23.76 14.96 -26.52
C ASN A 62 -24.44 15.54 -25.27
N SER A 63 -24.90 14.70 -24.34
CA SER A 63 -25.50 15.16 -23.09
C SER A 63 -24.43 15.80 -22.21
N THR A 64 -24.78 16.89 -21.52
CA THR A 64 -23.92 17.49 -20.50
C THR A 64 -24.00 16.70 -19.20
N GLY A 65 -22.97 16.84 -18.36
CA GLY A 65 -22.96 16.24 -17.03
C GLY A 65 -23.82 17.07 -16.07
N ASN A 66 -24.23 16.45 -14.96
CA ASN A 66 -25.03 17.13 -13.94
C ASN A 66 -24.77 16.56 -12.54
N LEU A 67 -25.17 17.31 -11.52
CA LEU A 67 -25.15 16.92 -10.12
C LEU A 67 -26.58 16.81 -9.60
N TYR A 68 -26.86 15.79 -8.80
CA TYR A 68 -28.17 15.58 -8.19
C TYR A 68 -28.05 15.47 -6.69
N GLN A 69 -29.02 16.01 -5.97
CA GLN A 69 -29.21 15.78 -4.54
C GLN A 69 -30.41 14.85 -4.34
N CYS A 70 -30.15 13.67 -3.81
CA CYS A 70 -31.14 12.65 -3.48
C CYS A 70 -31.48 12.71 -1.99
N GLN A 71 -32.77 12.80 -1.69
CA GLN A 71 -33.28 12.93 -0.32
C GLN A 71 -33.92 11.59 0.11
N PRO A 72 -33.33 10.86 1.08
CA PRO A 72 -33.85 9.60 1.64
C PRO A 72 -35.30 9.68 2.11
N ASN A 73 -35.68 10.79 2.72
CA ASN A 73 -37.04 11.00 3.25
C ASN A 73 -38.10 11.10 2.15
N THR A 74 -37.75 11.61 0.97
CA THR A 74 -38.69 11.80 -0.15
C THR A 74 -38.56 10.74 -1.24
N GLY A 75 -37.43 10.00 -1.27
CA GLY A 75 -37.11 9.06 -2.35
C GLY A 75 -36.82 9.73 -3.70
N HIS A 76 -36.71 11.07 -3.74
CA HIS A 76 -36.53 11.84 -4.98
C HIS A 76 -35.12 12.44 -5.08
N CYS A 77 -34.62 12.52 -6.31
CA CYS A 77 -33.39 13.22 -6.66
C CYS A 77 -33.69 14.46 -7.48
N LEU A 78 -33.18 15.61 -7.05
CA LEU A 78 -33.33 16.89 -7.75
C LEU A 78 -31.98 17.35 -8.29
N PRO A 79 -31.93 17.91 -9.52
CA PRO A 79 -30.69 18.46 -10.05
C PRO A 79 -30.26 19.70 -9.25
N ILE A 80 -28.96 19.87 -9.07
CA ILE A 80 -28.36 21.02 -8.38
C ILE A 80 -28.04 22.09 -9.43
N SER A 81 -28.71 23.25 -9.33
CA SER A 81 -28.46 24.37 -10.23
C SER A 81 -27.14 25.06 -9.92
N LEU A 82 -26.25 25.14 -10.91
CA LEU A 82 -24.98 25.88 -10.82
C LEU A 82 -25.20 27.35 -11.23
N SER A 83 -25.56 28.20 -10.27
CA SER A 83 -25.70 29.65 -10.51
C SER A 83 -24.36 30.27 -10.93
N GLY A 84 -24.29 30.84 -12.14
CA GLY A 84 -23.13 31.57 -12.66
C GLY A 84 -22.13 30.75 -13.48
N SER A 85 -22.45 29.50 -13.82
CA SER A 85 -21.66 28.70 -14.78
C SER A 85 -22.21 28.85 -16.20
N ASN A 86 -21.40 29.41 -17.11
CA ASN A 86 -21.73 29.50 -18.53
C ASN A 86 -21.29 28.26 -19.32
N ASP A 87 -20.35 27.47 -18.77
CA ASP A 87 -19.68 26.37 -19.46
C ASP A 87 -19.79 25.09 -18.63
N THR A 88 -20.78 24.24 -18.95
CA THR A 88 -20.91 22.90 -18.39
C THR A 88 -20.63 21.87 -19.47
N SER A 89 -19.64 21.02 -19.24
CA SER A 89 -19.26 19.96 -20.17
C SER A 89 -19.99 18.65 -19.83
N LYS A 90 -19.75 17.59 -20.61
CA LYS A 90 -20.20 16.23 -20.29
C LYS A 90 -19.53 15.63 -19.05
N TYR A 91 -18.41 16.20 -18.57
CA TYR A 91 -17.62 15.64 -17.48
C TYR A 91 -18.05 16.10 -16.08
N LEU A 92 -18.97 17.07 -15.96
CA LEU A 92 -19.54 17.46 -14.67
C LEU A 92 -20.14 16.23 -13.96
N GLY A 93 -19.77 16.03 -12.69
CA GLY A 93 -20.16 14.86 -11.89
C GLY A 93 -19.18 13.69 -11.95
N MET A 94 -18.06 13.82 -12.67
CA MET A 94 -16.98 12.83 -12.65
C MET A 94 -16.21 12.84 -11.32
N THR A 95 -16.07 14.03 -10.71
CA THR A 95 -15.28 14.24 -9.49
C THR A 95 -16.12 14.91 -8.41
N LEU A 96 -16.22 14.25 -7.25
CA LEU A 96 -16.88 14.75 -6.05
C LEU A 96 -16.00 14.41 -4.84
N ALA A 97 -15.81 15.38 -3.94
CA ALA A 97 -15.09 15.20 -2.68
C ALA A 97 -15.75 16.05 -1.58
N THR A 98 -15.76 15.55 -0.34
CA THR A 98 -16.32 16.27 0.81
C THR A 98 -15.33 16.25 1.95
N ASP A 99 -15.33 17.33 2.72
CA ASP A 99 -14.62 17.40 3.99
C ASP A 99 -15.59 16.95 5.10
N SER A 100 -15.28 15.85 5.79
CA SER A 100 -16.09 15.34 6.90
C SER A 100 -16.16 16.32 8.08
N THR A 101 -15.16 17.18 8.25
CA THR A 101 -15.08 18.13 9.38
C THR A 101 -15.87 19.41 9.13
N SER A 102 -15.78 19.96 7.92
CA SER A 102 -16.43 21.24 7.58
C SER A 102 -17.77 21.07 6.85
N GLY A 103 -18.05 19.88 6.31
CA GLY A 103 -19.24 19.60 5.50
C GLY A 103 -19.24 20.33 4.15
N LYS A 104 -18.09 20.85 3.71
CA LYS A 104 -17.92 21.48 2.39
C LYS A 104 -17.81 20.40 1.32
N LEU A 105 -18.43 20.65 0.16
CA LEU A 105 -18.38 19.78 -1.01
C LEU A 105 -17.59 20.47 -2.12
N LEU A 106 -16.66 19.77 -2.75
CA LEU A 106 -16.02 20.17 -4.00
C LEU A 106 -16.51 19.27 -5.13
N ALA A 107 -16.97 19.89 -6.22
CA ALA A 107 -17.28 19.21 -7.46
C ALA A 107 -16.45 19.80 -8.60
N CYS A 108 -15.89 18.97 -9.47
CA CYS A 108 -15.11 19.43 -10.61
C CYS A 108 -15.66 18.91 -11.93
N ASP A 109 -15.53 19.74 -12.96
CA ASP A 109 -15.77 19.45 -14.36
C ASP A 109 -14.41 19.53 -15.09
N PRO A 110 -13.71 18.39 -15.31
CA PRO A 110 -12.41 18.34 -15.98
C PRO A 110 -12.49 18.49 -17.52
N GLY A 111 -13.64 18.92 -18.05
CA GLY A 111 -13.95 18.96 -19.47
C GLY A 111 -13.99 20.34 -20.11
N LEU A 112 -13.35 21.35 -19.51
CA LEU A 112 -13.32 22.71 -20.06
C LEU A 112 -12.39 22.76 -21.28
N SER A 113 -12.96 22.44 -22.44
CA SER A 113 -12.26 22.46 -23.73
C SER A 113 -12.32 23.85 -24.37
N ARG A 114 -11.20 24.30 -24.94
CA ARG A 114 -11.13 25.56 -25.72
C ARG A 114 -10.19 25.41 -26.90
N THR A 115 -10.51 26.04 -28.02
CA THR A 115 -9.63 26.06 -29.19
C THR A 115 -8.66 27.25 -29.10
N CYS A 116 -7.39 26.99 -29.38
CA CYS A 116 -6.34 27.99 -29.51
C CYS A 116 -5.58 27.72 -30.81
N ASP A 117 -5.82 28.55 -31.82
CA ASP A 117 -5.48 28.29 -33.23
C ASP A 117 -6.04 26.95 -33.73
N GLN A 118 -5.16 25.99 -34.07
CA GLN A 118 -5.54 24.63 -34.48
C GLN A 118 -5.57 23.65 -33.29
N ASN A 119 -5.13 24.08 -32.11
CA ASN A 119 -4.93 23.21 -30.95
C ASN A 119 -6.16 23.27 -30.04
N VAL A 120 -6.47 22.14 -29.41
CA VAL A 120 -7.55 22.05 -28.41
C VAL A 120 -6.90 21.92 -27.05
N TYR A 121 -7.17 22.88 -26.17
CA TYR A 121 -6.77 22.82 -24.76
C TYR A 121 -7.88 22.17 -23.94
N LEU A 122 -7.51 21.48 -22.87
CA LEU A 122 -8.40 20.78 -21.95
C LEU A 122 -7.93 20.99 -20.51
N SER A 123 -8.72 21.69 -19.71
CA SER A 123 -8.50 21.90 -18.27
C SER A 123 -9.79 21.70 -17.49
N GLY A 124 -9.74 21.90 -16.16
CA GLY A 124 -10.90 21.79 -15.29
C GLY A 124 -11.50 23.10 -14.82
N LEU A 125 -12.75 23.00 -14.38
CA LEU A 125 -13.52 24.01 -13.65
C LEU A 125 -14.06 23.36 -12.37
N CYS A 126 -13.73 23.92 -11.20
CA CYS A 126 -14.13 23.37 -9.91
C CYS A 126 -15.03 24.33 -9.14
N TYR A 127 -15.97 23.75 -8.40
CA TYR A 127 -17.03 24.43 -7.65
C TYR A 127 -16.98 23.99 -6.19
N LEU A 128 -16.85 24.95 -5.27
CA LEU A 128 -16.89 24.71 -3.83
C LEU A 128 -18.24 25.16 -3.26
N PHE A 129 -18.93 24.22 -2.62
CA PHE A 129 -20.22 24.42 -1.97
C PHE A 129 -20.04 24.46 -0.44
N HIS A 130 -20.86 25.28 0.22
CA HIS A 130 -21.06 25.19 1.67
C HIS A 130 -22.10 24.12 1.99
N GLN A 131 -22.42 23.92 3.27
CA GLN A 131 -23.33 22.86 3.75
C GLN A 131 -24.72 22.85 3.07
N ASN A 132 -25.22 24.01 2.61
CA ASN A 132 -26.50 24.13 1.92
C ASN A 132 -26.29 24.15 0.39
N LEU A 133 -26.57 23.03 -0.29
CA LEU A 133 -26.37 22.81 -1.73
C LEU A 133 -27.25 23.66 -2.67
N ARG A 134 -27.70 24.86 -2.25
CA ARG A 134 -28.56 25.77 -3.04
C ARG A 134 -27.82 26.57 -4.12
N GLY A 135 -26.55 26.26 -4.36
CA GLY A 135 -25.69 26.85 -5.40
C GLY A 135 -24.21 26.83 -5.00
N PRO A 136 -23.27 26.83 -5.96
CA PRO A 136 -21.84 26.91 -5.67
C PRO A 136 -21.51 28.29 -5.07
N VAL A 137 -20.67 28.32 -4.04
CA VAL A 137 -20.28 29.58 -3.40
C VAL A 137 -19.08 30.19 -4.14
N LEU A 138 -18.16 29.34 -4.59
CA LEU A 138 -16.94 29.75 -5.27
C LEU A 138 -16.69 28.86 -6.49
N GLN A 139 -16.15 29.46 -7.54
CA GLN A 139 -15.67 28.78 -8.73
C GLN A 139 -14.21 29.13 -8.99
N GLY A 140 -13.44 28.16 -9.46
CA GLY A 140 -12.04 28.32 -9.84
C GLY A 140 -11.69 27.47 -11.05
N ARG A 141 -10.66 27.88 -11.78
CA ARG A 141 -10.14 27.15 -12.96
C ARG A 141 -8.70 26.70 -12.66
N PRO A 142 -8.52 25.59 -11.93
CA PRO A 142 -7.17 25.11 -11.60
C PRO A 142 -6.38 24.77 -12.86
N GLY A 143 -5.09 25.10 -12.91
CA GLY A 143 -4.21 24.74 -14.02
C GLY A 143 -4.64 25.33 -15.36
N TYR A 144 -5.39 26.43 -15.34
CA TYR A 144 -5.92 27.06 -16.55
C TYR A 144 -4.83 27.80 -17.32
N GLN A 145 -4.53 27.30 -18.53
CA GLN A 145 -3.62 27.97 -19.46
C GLN A 145 -4.40 28.91 -20.40
N GLU A 146 -4.06 30.19 -20.41
CA GLU A 146 -4.63 31.17 -21.34
C GLU A 146 -4.25 30.85 -22.80
N CYS A 147 -5.15 31.17 -23.74
CA CYS A 147 -4.87 30.98 -25.16
C CYS A 147 -3.96 32.08 -25.69
N ILE A 148 -2.76 31.69 -26.10
CA ILE A 148 -1.82 32.57 -26.80
C ILE A 148 -1.68 32.03 -28.21
N LYS A 149 -2.28 32.73 -29.17
CA LYS A 149 -2.24 32.40 -30.59
C LYS A 149 -0.86 32.67 -31.17
N GLY A 150 -0.57 32.11 -32.33
CA GLY A 150 0.67 32.36 -33.07
C GLY A 150 0.86 33.85 -33.38
N ASN A 151 -0.20 34.57 -33.77
CA ASN A 151 -0.15 36.03 -33.93
C ASN A 151 -0.33 36.72 -32.57
N VAL A 152 0.68 37.49 -32.13
CA VAL A 152 0.63 38.21 -30.85
C VAL A 152 0.94 39.70 -31.05
N ASP A 153 0.07 40.55 -30.50
CA ASP A 153 0.28 41.98 -30.41
C ASP A 153 0.64 42.32 -28.96
N LEU A 154 1.90 42.67 -28.74
CA LEU A 154 2.46 42.91 -27.42
C LEU A 154 2.71 44.40 -27.20
N VAL A 155 2.14 44.95 -26.14
CA VAL A 155 2.40 46.33 -25.71
C VAL A 155 3.27 46.31 -24.46
N PHE A 156 4.39 47.03 -24.51
CA PHE A 156 5.15 47.38 -23.30
C PHE A 156 4.55 48.65 -22.71
N LEU A 157 4.07 48.55 -21.47
CA LEU A 157 3.65 49.69 -20.67
C LEU A 157 4.67 49.89 -19.55
N PHE A 158 5.58 50.84 -19.71
CA PHE A 158 6.72 50.97 -18.82
C PHE A 158 6.71 52.30 -18.07
N ASP A 159 7.09 52.23 -16.81
CA ASP A 159 7.08 53.36 -15.90
C ASP A 159 8.17 54.38 -16.29
N GLY A 160 7.78 55.64 -16.30
CA GLY A 160 8.62 56.81 -16.50
C GLY A 160 8.54 57.78 -15.33
N SER A 161 8.15 57.32 -14.14
CA SER A 161 8.01 58.07 -12.89
C SER A 161 9.33 58.66 -12.40
N MET A 162 9.22 59.57 -11.43
CA MET A 162 10.35 60.26 -10.82
C MET A 162 11.19 59.34 -9.88
N SER A 163 10.67 58.18 -9.46
CA SER A 163 11.39 57.24 -8.60
C SER A 163 12.57 56.57 -9.31
N LEU A 164 12.43 56.32 -10.61
CA LEU A 164 13.46 55.68 -11.43
C LEU A 164 14.70 56.57 -11.61
N GLN A 165 15.88 56.03 -11.30
CA GLN A 165 17.15 56.64 -11.65
C GLN A 165 17.42 56.53 -13.17
N PRO A 166 18.27 57.39 -13.75
CA PRO A 166 18.58 57.35 -15.18
C PRO A 166 19.09 55.99 -15.66
N ASP A 167 19.89 55.29 -14.84
CA ASP A 167 20.41 53.96 -15.17
C ASP A 167 19.33 52.87 -15.06
N GLU A 168 18.42 52.96 -14.08
CA GLU A 168 17.28 52.05 -13.92
C GLU A 168 16.31 52.18 -15.09
N PHE A 169 15.99 53.42 -15.49
CA PHE A 169 15.18 53.70 -16.68
C PHE A 169 15.83 53.13 -17.96
N GLN A 170 17.15 53.27 -18.09
CA GLN A 170 17.88 52.69 -19.22
C GLN A 170 17.83 51.16 -19.22
N LYS A 171 17.92 50.49 -18.07
CA LYS A 171 17.79 49.03 -17.97
C LYS A 171 16.42 48.53 -18.42
N ILE A 172 15.35 49.28 -18.15
CA ILE A 172 14.00 48.97 -18.66
C ILE A 172 13.98 49.04 -20.19
N LEU A 173 14.55 50.10 -20.78
CA LEU A 173 14.65 50.24 -22.24
C LEU A 173 15.48 49.11 -22.86
N ASP A 174 16.61 48.76 -22.24
CA ASP A 174 17.47 47.67 -22.71
C ASP A 174 16.76 46.31 -22.63
N PHE A 175 15.99 46.05 -21.56
CA PHE A 175 15.14 44.86 -21.47
C PHE A 175 14.12 44.79 -22.62
N MET A 176 13.42 45.89 -22.91
CA MET A 176 12.46 45.93 -24.03
C MET A 176 13.15 45.69 -25.38
N LYS A 177 14.33 46.28 -25.59
CA LYS A 177 15.14 46.05 -26.80
C LYS A 177 15.54 44.60 -26.93
N ASP A 178 16.03 43.97 -25.86
CA ASP A 178 16.45 42.57 -25.86
C ASP A 178 15.27 41.64 -26.19
N VAL A 179 14.08 41.90 -25.64
CA VAL A 179 12.86 41.17 -25.96
C VAL A 179 12.51 41.29 -27.44
N MET A 180 12.46 42.53 -27.96
CA MET A 180 12.12 42.77 -29.36
C MET A 180 13.16 42.18 -30.33
N LYS A 181 14.46 42.27 -30.01
CA LYS A 181 15.55 41.70 -30.83
C LYS A 181 15.43 40.19 -30.93
N LYS A 182 15.19 39.52 -29.80
CA LYS A 182 15.08 38.06 -29.75
C LYS A 182 13.84 37.54 -30.49
N LEU A 183 12.73 38.27 -30.42
CA LEU A 183 11.45 37.95 -31.07
C LEU A 183 11.28 38.64 -32.43
N SER A 184 12.35 39.18 -33.02
CA SER A 184 12.30 39.91 -34.29
C SER A 184 11.87 39.04 -35.47
N ASN A 185 12.17 37.74 -35.42
CA ASN A 185 11.87 36.76 -36.46
C ASN A 185 10.53 36.03 -36.28
N SER A 186 9.73 36.42 -35.29
CA SER A 186 8.43 35.78 -35.03
C SER A 186 7.24 36.60 -35.52
N SER A 187 6.04 36.07 -35.32
CA SER A 187 4.75 36.69 -35.64
C SER A 187 4.33 37.78 -34.64
N TYR A 188 5.23 38.18 -33.74
CA TYR A 188 5.00 39.21 -32.73
C TYR A 188 5.11 40.61 -33.35
N GLN A 189 4.16 41.47 -32.99
CA GLN A 189 4.22 42.91 -33.24
C GLN A 189 4.28 43.64 -31.92
N PHE A 190 5.11 44.67 -31.85
CA PHE A 190 5.34 45.42 -30.61
C PHE A 190 4.80 46.84 -30.71
N ALA A 191 4.33 47.36 -29.59
CA ALA A 191 4.14 48.78 -29.34
C ALA A 191 4.70 49.13 -27.95
N ALA A 192 5.07 50.38 -27.74
CA ALA A 192 5.59 50.84 -26.45
C ALA A 192 4.89 52.11 -26.00
N VAL A 193 4.47 52.11 -24.74
CA VAL A 193 3.84 53.24 -24.06
C VAL A 193 4.61 53.52 -22.78
N GLN A 194 5.10 54.75 -22.67
CA GLN A 194 5.62 55.26 -21.42
C GLN A 194 4.47 55.87 -20.62
N PHE A 195 4.39 55.57 -19.33
CA PHE A 195 3.43 56.22 -18.45
C PHE A 195 4.08 56.85 -17.24
N SER A 196 3.48 57.95 -16.77
CA SER A 196 3.81 58.60 -15.51
C SER A 196 2.53 59.25 -14.96
N THR A 197 2.42 60.59 -14.91
CA THR A 197 1.11 61.25 -14.75
C THR A 197 0.27 61.10 -16.03
N ASP A 198 0.91 61.30 -17.19
CA ASP A 198 0.34 61.15 -18.52
C ASP A 198 0.84 59.86 -19.19
N SER A 199 0.15 59.39 -20.24
CA SER A 199 0.57 58.24 -21.05
C SER A 199 0.93 58.67 -22.48
N LYS A 200 2.09 58.23 -22.98
CA LYS A 200 2.57 58.53 -24.33
C LYS A 200 2.97 57.26 -25.07
N THR A 201 2.38 57.05 -26.25
CA THR A 201 2.83 56.03 -27.19
C THR A 201 4.15 56.47 -27.81
N GLU A 202 5.23 55.74 -27.52
CA GLU A 202 6.56 55.99 -28.09
C GLU A 202 6.66 55.46 -29.51
N PHE A 203 6.06 54.29 -29.76
CA PHE A 203 5.81 53.77 -31.10
C PHE A 203 4.61 52.81 -31.09
N ASN A 204 3.85 52.78 -32.18
CA ASN A 204 2.73 51.88 -32.37
C ASN A 204 3.11 50.64 -33.22
N PHE A 205 2.16 49.75 -33.49
CA PHE A 205 2.42 48.52 -34.24
C PHE A 205 2.81 48.78 -35.71
N LEU A 206 2.26 49.82 -36.36
CA LEU A 206 2.68 50.24 -37.71
C LEU A 206 4.12 50.75 -37.73
N ASP A 207 4.51 51.56 -36.73
CA ASP A 207 5.88 52.07 -36.61
C ASP A 207 6.87 50.91 -36.47
N TYR A 208 6.53 49.90 -35.67
CA TYR A 208 7.32 48.69 -35.53
C TYR A 208 7.44 47.92 -36.85
N LEU A 209 6.35 47.76 -37.60
CA LEU A 209 6.36 47.07 -38.90
C LEU A 209 7.22 47.79 -39.94
N GLN A 210 7.32 49.12 -39.88
CA GLN A 210 8.12 49.93 -40.81
C GLN A 210 9.62 49.88 -40.50
N ALA A 211 10.00 49.99 -39.22
CA ALA A 211 11.41 50.07 -38.83
C ALA A 211 12.02 48.70 -38.46
N LYS A 212 11.27 47.86 -37.72
CA LYS A 212 11.71 46.59 -37.10
C LYS A 212 13.04 46.63 -36.33
N ASP A 213 13.55 47.82 -36.02
CA ASP A 213 14.79 48.02 -35.26
C ASP A 213 14.48 48.65 -33.89
N PRO A 214 14.61 47.89 -32.78
CA PRO A 214 14.35 48.39 -31.44
C PRO A 214 15.26 49.54 -31.01
N ASP A 215 16.49 49.62 -31.54
CA ASP A 215 17.44 50.68 -31.18
C ASP A 215 17.01 52.03 -31.78
N VAL A 216 16.41 52.01 -32.97
CA VAL A 216 15.86 53.21 -33.63
C VAL A 216 14.55 53.64 -32.97
N LEU A 217 13.66 52.69 -32.71
CA LEU A 217 12.33 52.96 -32.14
C LEU A 217 12.41 53.52 -30.72
N LEU A 218 13.31 52.98 -29.89
CA LEU A 218 13.47 53.42 -28.50
C LEU A 218 14.57 54.49 -28.31
N GLY A 219 15.38 54.79 -29.34
CA GLY A 219 16.49 55.75 -29.23
C GLY A 219 16.08 57.21 -28.99
N LYS A 220 14.80 57.56 -29.18
CA LYS A 220 14.26 58.93 -29.00
C LYS A 220 13.42 59.10 -27.74
N VAL A 221 13.25 58.05 -26.94
CA VAL A 221 12.42 58.07 -25.73
C VAL A 221 13.05 59.00 -24.69
N LYS A 222 12.23 59.84 -24.05
CA LYS A 222 12.66 60.75 -22.99
C LYS A 222 11.98 60.38 -21.68
N HIS A 223 12.72 60.40 -20.58
CA HIS A 223 12.17 60.10 -19.27
C HIS A 223 11.20 61.20 -18.78
N MET A 224 9.95 60.85 -18.45
CA MET A 224 8.89 61.80 -18.06
C MET A 224 9.06 62.43 -16.67
N ARG A 225 9.52 61.64 -15.70
CA ARG A 225 9.82 62.02 -14.30
C ARG A 225 8.66 62.67 -13.55
N GLN A 226 7.48 62.06 -13.55
CA GLN A 226 6.32 62.52 -12.75
C GLN A 226 5.76 61.39 -11.85
N LEU A 227 4.43 61.29 -11.68
CA LEU A 227 3.74 60.29 -10.83
C LEU A 227 3.65 58.90 -11.52
N THR A 228 2.89 57.96 -10.95
CA THR A 228 2.76 56.56 -11.42
C THR A 228 1.28 56.19 -11.59
N ASN A 229 0.60 56.77 -12.57
CA ASN A 229 -0.84 56.54 -12.81
C ASN A 229 -1.08 55.24 -13.61
N THR A 230 -0.95 54.10 -12.93
CA THR A 230 -1.03 52.77 -13.54
C THR A 230 -2.42 52.42 -14.06
N PHE A 231 -3.50 52.79 -13.34
CA PHE A 231 -4.87 52.45 -13.77
C PHE A 231 -5.26 53.20 -15.05
N GLY A 232 -5.01 54.50 -15.10
CA GLY A 232 -5.23 55.33 -16.28
C GLY A 232 -4.41 54.86 -17.48
N ALA A 233 -3.17 54.45 -17.25
CA ALA A 233 -2.28 53.97 -18.29
C ALA A 233 -2.74 52.64 -18.92
N ILE A 234 -3.24 51.69 -18.12
CA ILE A 234 -3.81 50.43 -18.63
C ILE A 234 -5.05 50.71 -19.50
N ASN A 235 -5.93 51.62 -19.07
CA ASN A 235 -7.11 52.03 -19.85
C ASN A 235 -6.72 52.76 -21.14
N TYR A 236 -5.66 53.58 -21.11
CA TYR A 236 -5.11 54.22 -22.29
C TYR A 236 -4.64 53.18 -23.32
N VAL A 237 -3.88 52.17 -22.90
CA VAL A 237 -3.44 51.09 -23.80
C VAL A 237 -4.63 50.36 -24.42
N ALA A 238 -5.61 49.96 -23.60
CA ALA A 238 -6.78 49.22 -24.06
C ALA A 238 -7.59 49.98 -25.12
N THR A 239 -7.72 51.31 -24.97
CA THR A 239 -8.61 52.13 -25.82
C THR A 239 -7.90 52.88 -26.94
N LYS A 240 -6.60 53.19 -26.79
CA LYS A 240 -5.84 54.05 -27.72
C LYS A 240 -4.73 53.33 -28.47
N VAL A 241 -4.24 52.17 -28.01
CA VAL A 241 -3.09 51.49 -28.63
C VAL A 241 -3.51 50.23 -29.38
N PHE A 242 -4.35 49.38 -28.79
CA PHE A 242 -4.90 48.20 -29.44
C PHE A 242 -5.99 48.54 -30.48
N ARG A 243 -5.64 49.38 -31.45
CA ARG A 243 -6.51 49.82 -32.53
C ARG A 243 -5.99 49.37 -33.89
N GLN A 244 -6.92 48.97 -34.76
CA GLN A 244 -6.60 48.47 -36.10
C GLN A 244 -5.95 49.54 -37.00
N ASP A 245 -6.37 50.80 -36.86
CA ASP A 245 -5.78 51.92 -37.59
C ASP A 245 -4.34 52.25 -37.17
N LEU A 246 -3.88 51.70 -36.03
CA LEU A 246 -2.50 51.79 -35.54
C LEU A 246 -1.72 50.48 -35.74
N GLY A 247 -2.25 49.54 -36.52
CA GLY A 247 -1.60 48.30 -36.89
C GLY A 247 -1.94 47.09 -36.02
N ALA A 248 -2.77 47.25 -34.99
CA ALA A 248 -3.20 46.11 -34.17
C ALA A 248 -4.08 45.15 -34.98
N ARG A 249 -3.78 43.85 -34.91
CA ARG A 249 -4.47 42.79 -35.62
C ARG A 249 -5.69 42.30 -34.81
N PRO A 250 -6.88 42.17 -35.43
CA PRO A 250 -8.07 41.68 -34.72
C PRO A 250 -7.98 40.19 -34.34
N ASP A 251 -7.22 39.41 -35.10
CA ASP A 251 -7.06 37.97 -34.90
C ASP A 251 -5.97 37.62 -33.89
N ALA A 252 -5.08 38.56 -33.56
CA ALA A 252 -3.94 38.37 -32.68
C ALA A 252 -4.31 38.37 -31.18
N THR A 253 -3.55 37.63 -30.38
CA THR A 253 -3.64 37.70 -28.92
C THR A 253 -3.07 39.03 -28.44
N LYS A 254 -3.85 39.77 -27.64
CA LYS A 254 -3.44 41.04 -27.04
C LYS A 254 -2.71 40.79 -25.73
N VAL A 255 -1.43 41.16 -25.67
CA VAL A 255 -0.59 40.99 -24.47
C VAL A 255 -0.09 42.35 -24.01
N LEU A 256 -0.16 42.60 -22.71
CA LEU A 256 0.35 43.81 -22.06
C LEU A 256 1.41 43.41 -21.03
N ILE A 257 2.62 43.93 -21.18
CA ILE A 257 3.68 43.80 -20.18
C ILE A 257 3.84 45.14 -19.47
N ILE A 258 3.47 45.18 -18.20
CA ILE A 258 3.56 46.34 -17.32
C ILE A 258 4.88 46.26 -16.55
N ILE A 259 5.68 47.32 -16.58
CA ILE A 259 6.96 47.40 -15.85
C ILE A 259 6.88 48.62 -14.95
N THR A 260 6.95 48.43 -13.63
CA THR A 260 6.82 49.51 -12.64
C THR A 260 7.77 49.32 -11.45
N ASP A 261 8.26 50.41 -10.87
CA ASP A 261 9.08 50.41 -9.64
C ASP A 261 8.32 50.91 -8.41
N GLY A 262 7.06 51.33 -8.59
CA GLY A 262 6.23 51.92 -7.54
C GLY A 262 4.76 51.51 -7.61
N GLU A 263 4.05 51.74 -6.51
CA GLU A 263 2.61 51.55 -6.43
C GLU A 263 1.85 52.60 -7.24
N ALA A 264 0.64 52.27 -7.68
CA ALA A 264 -0.20 53.19 -8.44
C ALA A 264 -0.61 54.40 -7.60
N THR A 265 -0.53 55.60 -8.18
CA THR A 265 -0.95 56.86 -7.55
C THR A 265 -2.39 57.26 -7.85
N ASP A 266 -3.06 56.50 -8.73
CA ASP A 266 -4.45 56.68 -9.11
C ASP A 266 -5.32 55.47 -8.69
N HIS A 267 -6.64 55.67 -8.71
CA HIS A 267 -7.63 54.64 -8.37
C HIS A 267 -8.80 54.73 -9.36
N VAL A 268 -8.75 53.94 -10.43
CA VAL A 268 -9.80 53.81 -11.47
C VAL A 268 -10.02 52.31 -11.73
N ASN A 269 -11.10 51.86 -12.37
CA ASN A 269 -11.23 50.45 -12.77
C ASN A 269 -10.44 50.17 -14.06
N ILE A 270 -10.00 48.92 -14.26
CA ILE A 270 -9.35 48.46 -15.51
C ILE A 270 -10.26 47.56 -16.36
N ASP A 271 -11.57 47.69 -16.21
CA ASP A 271 -12.55 46.82 -16.88
C ASP A 271 -12.39 46.83 -18.41
N SER A 272 -11.92 47.95 -18.98
CA SER A 272 -11.66 48.08 -20.42
C SER A 272 -10.54 47.17 -20.94
N ALA A 273 -9.68 46.67 -20.05
CA ALA A 273 -8.54 45.82 -20.35
C ALA A 273 -8.75 44.35 -19.97
N LYS A 274 -9.98 43.94 -19.62
CA LYS A 274 -10.30 42.56 -19.20
C LYS A 274 -9.90 41.50 -20.23
N ASP A 275 -10.07 41.80 -21.53
CA ASP A 275 -9.77 40.90 -22.65
C ASP A 275 -8.28 40.88 -23.06
N ILE A 276 -7.41 41.51 -22.28
CA ILE A 276 -5.96 41.58 -22.54
C ILE A 276 -5.26 40.67 -21.54
N ILE A 277 -4.28 39.87 -22.00
CA ILE A 277 -3.41 39.10 -21.11
C ILE A 277 -2.37 40.05 -20.51
N ARG A 278 -2.40 40.25 -19.19
CA ARG A 278 -1.58 41.27 -18.51
C ARG A 278 -0.52 40.64 -17.62
N TYR A 279 0.74 40.88 -17.95
CA TYR A 279 1.88 40.61 -17.08
C TYR A 279 2.28 41.90 -16.37
N ILE A 280 2.64 41.80 -15.10
CA ILE A 280 3.20 42.92 -14.34
C ILE A 280 4.53 42.52 -13.71
N ILE A 281 5.51 43.40 -13.90
CA ILE A 281 6.87 43.25 -13.38
C ILE A 281 7.08 44.40 -12.40
N GLY A 282 7.02 44.08 -11.11
CA GLY A 282 7.32 45.00 -10.01
C GLY A 282 8.80 44.92 -9.65
N ILE A 283 9.52 46.04 -9.69
CA ILE A 283 10.98 46.07 -9.50
C ILE A 283 11.37 46.97 -8.33
N GLY A 284 12.29 46.49 -7.50
CA GLY A 284 12.96 47.31 -6.50
C GLY A 284 12.32 47.30 -5.12
N LYS A 285 12.85 48.16 -4.25
CA LYS A 285 12.59 48.18 -2.80
C LYS A 285 11.14 48.47 -2.39
N HIS A 286 10.34 49.08 -3.27
CA HIS A 286 8.94 49.40 -2.99
C HIS A 286 8.06 48.14 -2.91
N PHE A 287 8.50 47.01 -3.47
CA PHE A 287 7.81 45.72 -3.42
C PHE A 287 8.45 44.72 -2.44
N ALA A 288 9.20 45.20 -1.44
CA ALA A 288 9.85 44.34 -0.46
C ALA A 288 8.87 43.64 0.50
N THR A 289 7.68 44.21 0.70
CA THR A 289 6.64 43.66 1.59
C THR A 289 5.62 42.84 0.81
N LYS A 290 5.03 41.83 1.46
CA LYS A 290 3.99 41.01 0.82
C LYS A 290 2.73 41.83 0.46
N GLU A 291 2.37 42.81 1.28
CA GLU A 291 1.21 43.68 1.05
C GLU A 291 1.35 44.53 -0.22
N SER A 292 2.54 45.11 -0.46
CA SER A 292 2.82 45.88 -1.69
C SER A 292 2.84 44.99 -2.93
N GLN A 293 3.29 43.73 -2.81
CA GLN A 293 3.23 42.73 -3.89
C GLN A 293 1.79 42.31 -4.21
N GLU A 294 0.94 42.15 -3.19
CA GLU A 294 -0.47 41.75 -3.37
C GLU A 294 -1.27 42.84 -4.10
N ARG A 295 -0.92 44.14 -3.93
CA ARG A 295 -1.53 45.24 -4.70
C ARG A 295 -1.31 45.11 -6.22
N LEU A 296 -0.22 44.46 -6.65
CA LEU A 296 0.02 44.22 -8.08
C LEU A 296 -0.91 43.17 -8.69
N HIS A 297 -1.56 42.34 -7.86
CA HIS A 297 -2.49 41.30 -8.33
C HIS A 297 -3.72 41.89 -9.03
N GLU A 298 -4.09 43.14 -8.71
CA GLU A 298 -5.23 43.82 -9.33
C GLU A 298 -4.98 44.18 -10.80
N PHE A 299 -3.71 44.36 -11.20
CA PHE A 299 -3.35 44.75 -12.56
C PHE A 299 -3.09 43.55 -13.49
N ALA A 300 -2.67 42.42 -12.93
CA ALA A 300 -2.29 41.23 -13.69
C ALA A 300 -3.50 40.38 -14.12
N SER A 301 -3.26 39.43 -15.02
CA SER A 301 -4.16 38.30 -15.24
C SER A 301 -4.04 37.26 -14.11
N LYS A 302 -5.03 36.37 -13.97
CA LYS A 302 -5.03 35.29 -12.96
C LYS A 302 -4.55 33.96 -13.59
N PRO A 303 -3.84 33.09 -12.87
CA PRO A 303 -3.41 33.20 -11.46
C PRO A 303 -2.16 34.10 -11.28
N ALA A 304 -2.09 34.81 -10.14
CA ALA A 304 -1.06 35.83 -9.90
C ALA A 304 0.37 35.29 -10.01
N LYS A 305 0.62 34.03 -9.64
CA LYS A 305 1.94 33.38 -9.71
C LYS A 305 2.58 33.41 -11.11
N ASP A 306 1.75 33.38 -12.15
CA ASP A 306 2.20 33.28 -13.54
C ASP A 306 2.41 34.66 -14.16
N PHE A 307 1.57 35.63 -13.78
CA PHE A 307 1.49 36.95 -14.40
C PHE A 307 2.11 38.08 -13.56
N VAL A 308 2.37 37.86 -12.27
CA VAL A 308 3.02 38.82 -11.38
C VAL A 308 4.46 38.37 -11.14
N LYS A 309 5.43 39.23 -11.49
CA LYS A 309 6.86 38.98 -11.33
C LYS A 309 7.46 40.06 -10.47
N ILE A 310 8.00 39.66 -9.32
CA ILE A 310 8.65 40.57 -8.37
C ILE A 310 10.15 40.40 -8.50
N LEU A 311 10.84 41.49 -8.79
CA LEU A 311 12.29 41.55 -8.89
C LEU A 311 12.82 42.48 -7.80
N ASP A 312 13.82 42.04 -7.05
CA ASP A 312 14.50 42.87 -6.05
C ASP A 312 15.40 43.93 -6.68
N THR A 313 15.93 43.66 -7.88
CA THR A 313 16.95 44.45 -8.58
C THR A 313 16.69 44.48 -10.08
N PHE A 314 17.07 45.58 -10.74
CA PHE A 314 16.87 45.76 -12.18
C PHE A 314 17.77 44.83 -13.02
N GLU A 315 18.86 44.32 -12.46
CA GLU A 315 19.78 43.39 -13.13
C GLU A 315 19.10 42.05 -13.46
N LYS A 316 18.16 41.60 -12.60
CA LYS A 316 17.43 40.34 -12.77
C LYS A 316 16.40 40.36 -13.90
N LEU A 317 16.17 41.51 -14.55
CA LEU A 317 15.36 41.58 -15.77
C LEU A 317 15.90 40.65 -16.87
N LYS A 318 17.22 40.45 -16.93
CA LYS A 318 17.86 39.52 -17.89
C LYS A 318 17.54 38.04 -17.59
N ASP A 319 17.47 37.66 -16.32
CA ASP A 319 17.12 36.29 -15.91
C ASP A 319 15.64 36.01 -16.18
N LEU A 320 14.78 36.98 -15.83
CA LEU A 320 13.35 36.93 -16.11
C LEU A 320 13.09 36.82 -17.61
N PHE A 321 13.90 37.46 -18.44
CA PHE A 321 13.81 37.33 -19.89
C PHE A 321 13.96 35.87 -20.33
N THR A 322 14.91 35.12 -19.79
CA THR A 322 15.10 33.70 -20.14
C THR A 322 13.90 32.84 -19.72
N GLU A 323 13.26 33.17 -18.59
CA GLU A 323 12.06 32.48 -18.09
C GLU A 323 10.82 32.80 -18.96
N LEU A 324 10.54 34.08 -19.19
CA LEU A 324 9.47 34.55 -20.08
C LEU A 324 9.69 34.03 -21.50
N GLN A 325 10.94 34.04 -21.98
CA GLN A 325 11.34 33.51 -23.28
C GLN A 325 11.03 32.01 -23.39
N LYS A 326 11.37 31.18 -22.40
CA LYS A 326 11.02 29.74 -22.43
C LYS A 326 9.52 29.53 -22.51
N LYS A 327 8.72 30.34 -21.80
CA LYS A 327 7.25 30.30 -21.93
C LYS A 327 6.79 30.75 -23.32
N ILE A 328 7.43 31.75 -23.93
CA ILE A 328 7.11 32.30 -25.26
C ILE A 328 7.54 31.39 -26.43
N TYR A 329 8.70 30.74 -26.38
CA TYR A 329 9.15 29.84 -27.47
C TYR A 329 8.39 28.52 -27.53
N VAL A 330 7.93 28.00 -26.37
CA VAL A 330 6.99 26.88 -26.35
C VAL A 330 5.69 27.24 -27.09
N ILE A 331 5.31 28.53 -27.10
CA ILE A 331 4.14 29.06 -27.80
C ILE A 331 4.36 29.13 -29.33
N GLU A 332 5.54 29.55 -29.82
CA GLU A 332 5.84 29.53 -31.28
C GLU A 332 5.94 28.11 -31.85
N GLY A 333 6.42 27.15 -31.06
CA GLY A 333 6.38 25.72 -31.40
C GLY A 333 4.96 25.16 -31.55
N THR A 334 3.92 25.89 -31.09
CA THR A 334 2.51 25.49 -31.25
C THR A 334 1.89 25.93 -32.59
N SER A 335 2.55 26.83 -33.33
CA SER A 335 2.08 27.42 -34.59
C SER A 335 2.65 26.72 -35.85
N LYS A 336 3.81 26.06 -35.76
CA LYS A 336 4.39 25.27 -36.86
C LYS A 336 4.34 23.78 -36.53
N GLN A 337 3.27 23.11 -36.98
CA GLN A 337 3.11 21.66 -37.26
C GLN A 337 3.57 20.59 -36.24
N ASP A 338 4.34 20.88 -35.19
CA ASP A 338 4.91 19.88 -34.28
C ASP A 338 4.83 20.35 -32.80
N LEU A 339 3.62 20.29 -32.24
CA LEU A 339 3.42 20.23 -30.79
C LEU A 339 3.96 18.90 -30.25
N THR A 340 5.27 18.84 -29.98
CA THR A 340 5.88 17.63 -29.40
C THR A 340 5.82 17.58 -27.88
N SER A 341 5.46 18.68 -27.20
CA SER A 341 5.39 18.74 -25.73
C SER A 341 4.29 19.70 -25.21
N PHE A 342 3.53 19.24 -24.21
CA PHE A 342 2.47 19.94 -23.50
C PHE A 342 2.86 20.20 -22.04
N ASN A 343 2.58 21.39 -21.54
CA ASN A 343 2.76 21.76 -20.15
C ASN A 343 1.46 21.64 -19.34
N MET A 344 0.54 22.60 -19.46
CA MET A 344 -0.74 22.65 -18.72
C MET A 344 -1.95 22.77 -19.67
N GLU A 345 -1.69 22.89 -20.97
CA GLU A 345 -2.67 23.02 -22.04
C GLU A 345 -3.66 21.86 -22.04
N LEU A 346 -3.17 20.65 -21.76
CA LEU A 346 -3.95 19.42 -21.65
C LEU A 346 -3.98 18.89 -20.21
N SER A 347 -3.88 19.76 -19.20
CA SER A 347 -3.73 19.36 -17.80
C SER A 347 -4.83 18.44 -17.28
N SER A 348 -6.06 18.55 -17.79
CA SER A 348 -7.24 17.84 -17.28
C SER A 348 -7.36 17.96 -15.75
N SER A 349 -7.08 19.15 -15.23
CA SER A 349 -7.19 19.45 -13.80
C SER A 349 -8.59 19.14 -13.26
N GLY A 350 -8.71 18.71 -12.01
CA GLY A 350 -10.01 18.36 -11.42
C GLY A 350 -10.54 16.98 -11.80
N ILE A 351 -9.74 16.12 -12.45
CA ILE A 351 -10.11 14.73 -12.74
C ILE A 351 -10.24 13.86 -11.48
N SER A 352 -9.53 14.24 -10.42
CA SER A 352 -9.63 13.70 -9.07
C SER A 352 -9.55 14.86 -8.09
N ALA A 353 -10.10 14.68 -6.89
CA ALA A 353 -10.06 15.69 -5.86
C ALA A 353 -10.16 15.07 -4.48
N ASP A 354 -9.59 15.74 -3.49
CA ASP A 354 -9.81 15.42 -2.08
C ASP A 354 -9.73 16.69 -1.21
N LEU A 355 -10.47 16.70 -0.11
CA LEU A 355 -10.59 17.84 0.80
C LEU A 355 -10.28 17.43 2.23
N SER A 356 -9.38 18.18 2.87
CA SER A 356 -9.11 18.02 4.29
C SER A 356 -8.94 19.38 4.95
N ARG A 357 -9.65 19.61 6.07
CA ARG A 357 -9.59 20.85 6.87
C ARG A 357 -9.78 22.12 6.03
N GLY A 358 -10.70 22.08 5.07
CA GLY A 358 -11.04 23.19 4.17
C GLY A 358 -10.03 23.53 3.07
N ARG A 359 -8.94 22.75 2.93
CA ARG A 359 -7.97 22.85 1.83
C ARG A 359 -8.26 21.78 0.79
N GLY A 360 -8.41 22.18 -0.47
CA GLY A 360 -8.70 21.28 -1.58
C GLY A 360 -7.44 20.95 -2.37
N ILE A 361 -7.29 19.70 -2.77
CA ILE A 361 -6.31 19.28 -3.78
C ILE A 361 -7.06 18.69 -4.97
N VAL A 362 -6.53 18.93 -6.17
CA VAL A 362 -7.09 18.34 -7.40
C VAL A 362 -6.00 17.76 -8.27
N GLY A 363 -6.23 16.58 -8.83
CA GLY A 363 -5.32 15.95 -9.78
C GLY A 363 -5.29 16.67 -11.13
N ALA A 364 -4.14 16.65 -11.80
CA ALA A 364 -3.90 17.24 -13.13
C ALA A 364 -3.07 16.27 -13.99
N VAL A 365 -3.70 15.18 -14.43
CA VAL A 365 -3.04 14.02 -15.05
C VAL A 365 -2.33 14.31 -16.37
N GLY A 366 -2.80 15.30 -17.13
CA GLY A 366 -2.23 15.63 -18.44
C GLY A 366 -1.12 16.67 -18.38
N ALA A 367 -0.76 17.14 -17.18
CA ALA A 367 0.34 18.07 -17.00
C ALA A 367 1.69 17.44 -17.44
N LYS A 368 2.54 18.24 -18.10
CA LYS A 368 3.89 17.86 -18.53
C LYS A 368 3.91 16.55 -19.35
N ASP A 369 3.29 16.55 -20.52
CA ASP A 369 3.19 15.36 -21.38
C ASP A 369 2.62 14.14 -20.66
N TRP A 370 1.50 14.35 -19.96
CA TRP A 370 0.82 13.32 -19.17
C TRP A 370 1.68 12.67 -18.09
N ALA A 371 2.80 13.29 -17.69
CA ALA A 371 3.50 12.95 -16.45
C ALA A 371 2.52 13.01 -15.28
N GLY A 372 1.74 14.09 -15.24
CA GLY A 372 0.75 14.38 -14.22
C GLY A 372 1.33 15.07 -12.99
N GLY A 373 0.46 15.28 -12.03
CA GLY A 373 0.72 15.95 -10.76
C GLY A 373 -0.61 16.32 -10.10
N PHE A 374 -0.53 17.11 -9.03
CA PHE A 374 -1.71 17.68 -8.40
C PHE A 374 -1.54 19.17 -8.16
N LEU A 375 -2.67 19.87 -8.06
CA LEU A 375 -2.78 21.28 -7.78
C LEU A 375 -3.36 21.45 -6.38
N ASP A 376 -2.58 22.09 -5.54
CA ASP A 376 -2.96 22.49 -4.19
C ASP A 376 -3.68 23.84 -4.26
N LEU A 377 -4.98 23.84 -3.93
CA LEU A 377 -5.87 24.98 -4.12
C LEU A 377 -5.93 25.84 -2.86
N LYS A 378 -5.87 27.17 -3.04
CA LYS A 378 -6.25 28.09 -1.97
C LYS A 378 -7.74 27.96 -1.64
N ALA A 379 -8.11 28.34 -0.41
CA ALA A 379 -9.48 28.23 0.09
C ALA A 379 -10.53 29.00 -0.73
N ASP A 380 -10.11 30.01 -1.51
CA ASP A 380 -10.95 30.83 -2.39
C ASP A 380 -11.03 30.33 -3.84
N LEU A 381 -10.30 29.26 -4.16
CA LEU A 381 -10.13 28.67 -5.51
C LEU A 381 -9.54 29.63 -6.57
N GLN A 382 -9.00 30.79 -6.19
CA GLN A 382 -8.51 31.79 -7.16
C GLN A 382 -7.06 31.57 -7.58
N ASP A 383 -6.31 30.77 -6.81
CA ASP A 383 -4.90 30.50 -7.02
C ASP A 383 -4.58 29.06 -6.62
N ASP A 384 -3.54 28.52 -7.25
CA ASP A 384 -3.20 27.11 -7.17
C ASP A 384 -1.69 26.88 -7.26
N ARG A 385 -1.23 25.80 -6.63
CA ARG A 385 0.18 25.42 -6.67
C ARG A 385 0.36 24.03 -7.24
N PHE A 386 1.11 23.93 -8.33
CA PHE A 386 1.40 22.64 -8.97
C PHE A 386 2.53 21.89 -8.25
N VAL A 387 2.28 20.61 -7.99
CA VAL A 387 3.21 19.67 -7.33
C VAL A 387 3.39 18.47 -8.24
N ARG A 388 4.65 18.05 -8.45
CA ARG A 388 5.01 16.95 -9.36
C ARG A 388 6.25 16.18 -8.91
N GLU A 389 6.45 15.00 -9.52
CA GLU A 389 7.73 14.30 -9.58
C GLU A 389 8.56 14.78 -10.80
N GLN A 390 9.89 14.77 -10.70
CA GLN A 390 10.76 15.36 -11.74
C GLN A 390 10.89 14.52 -13.03
N GLU A 391 10.67 13.19 -13.00
CA GLU A 391 11.23 12.27 -14.01
C GLU A 391 10.23 11.39 -14.79
N ALA A 392 8.93 11.48 -14.54
CA ALA A 392 7.94 10.63 -15.25
C ALA A 392 7.37 11.32 -16.51
N ARG A 393 7.12 10.56 -17.59
CA ARG A 393 6.27 10.95 -18.73
C ARG A 393 5.12 9.95 -18.85
N ALA A 394 3.95 10.39 -19.31
CA ALA A 394 2.76 9.54 -19.53
C ALA A 394 2.35 8.64 -18.33
N GLY A 395 2.65 9.05 -17.10
CA GLY A 395 2.38 8.29 -15.88
C GLY A 395 0.98 8.49 -15.30
N TYR A 396 0.30 9.58 -15.66
CA TYR A 396 -0.99 10.01 -15.11
C TYR A 396 -0.95 10.23 -13.59
N LEU A 397 0.13 10.82 -13.07
CA LEU A 397 0.18 11.20 -11.66
C LEU A 397 -0.99 12.15 -11.33
N GLY A 398 -1.64 11.92 -10.19
CA GLY A 398 -2.85 12.65 -9.80
C GLY A 398 -4.12 12.07 -10.41
N TYR A 399 -4.08 10.87 -11.00
CA TYR A 399 -5.31 10.16 -11.37
C TYR A 399 -6.18 9.89 -10.12
N THR A 400 -5.52 9.65 -8.99
CA THR A 400 -6.10 9.64 -7.65
C THR A 400 -5.28 10.56 -6.76
N VAL A 401 -5.95 11.22 -5.82
CA VAL A 401 -5.34 12.01 -4.74
C VAL A 401 -6.10 11.73 -3.45
N THR A 402 -5.39 11.55 -2.35
CA THR A 402 -5.99 11.24 -1.04
C THR A 402 -5.15 11.85 0.08
N TRP A 403 -5.81 12.55 1.00
CA TRP A 403 -5.21 13.05 2.24
C TRP A 403 -5.03 11.93 3.25
N LEU A 404 -3.87 11.93 3.93
CA LEU A 404 -3.56 11.07 5.05
C LEU A 404 -3.29 11.97 6.27
N PRO A 405 -4.35 12.33 7.04
CA PRO A 405 -4.21 13.20 8.19
C PRO A 405 -3.41 12.55 9.32
N PHE A 406 -2.56 13.34 9.97
CA PHE A 406 -1.88 13.00 11.21
C PHE A 406 -2.02 14.20 12.16
N GLN A 407 -2.35 13.99 13.44
CA GLN A 407 -2.41 15.07 14.44
C GLN A 407 -1.01 15.39 14.98
N ARG A 408 -0.21 14.36 15.27
CA ARG A 408 1.13 14.50 15.86
C ARG A 408 2.21 14.70 14.80
N LEU A 409 2.07 14.02 13.67
CA LEU A 409 2.96 14.13 12.52
C LEU A 409 2.41 15.10 11.47
N PRO A 410 3.24 15.60 10.55
CA PRO A 410 2.75 16.34 9.39
C PRO A 410 1.89 15.43 8.50
N SER A 411 0.73 15.94 8.08
CA SER A 411 -0.17 15.26 7.14
C SER A 411 0.54 14.95 5.81
N LEU A 412 0.18 13.83 5.21
CA LEU A 412 0.68 13.40 3.91
C LEU A 412 -0.42 13.48 2.86
N VAL A 413 -0.02 13.55 1.59
CA VAL A 413 -0.89 13.38 0.43
C VAL A 413 -0.37 12.23 -0.40
N ALA A 414 -1.21 11.23 -0.63
CA ALA A 414 -0.95 10.14 -1.57
C ALA A 414 -1.49 10.52 -2.95
N ALA A 415 -0.69 10.34 -3.99
CA ALA A 415 -1.10 10.56 -5.37
C ALA A 415 -0.74 9.34 -6.25
N GLY A 416 -1.74 8.79 -6.94
CA GLY A 416 -1.55 7.64 -7.82
C GLY A 416 -1.19 8.05 -9.24
N ALA A 417 -0.28 7.30 -9.84
CA ALA A 417 0.17 7.38 -11.23
C ALA A 417 0.00 6.00 -11.90
N PRO A 418 -1.25 5.57 -12.19
CA PRO A 418 -1.55 4.19 -12.59
C PRO A 418 -1.02 3.78 -13.96
N ARG A 419 -0.51 4.73 -14.76
CA ARG A 419 0.13 4.45 -16.06
C ARG A 419 1.65 4.53 -16.02
N TYR A 420 2.26 4.83 -14.87
CA TYR A 420 3.70 4.91 -14.74
C TYR A 420 4.35 3.60 -15.21
N GLN A 421 5.22 3.69 -16.23
CA GLN A 421 5.84 2.53 -16.90
C GLN A 421 4.83 1.43 -17.30
N HIS A 422 3.57 1.80 -17.55
CA HIS A 422 2.44 0.89 -17.80
C HIS A 422 2.10 -0.06 -16.64
N VAL A 423 2.76 0.03 -15.49
CA VAL A 423 2.53 -0.81 -14.30
C VAL A 423 1.68 -0.05 -13.28
N GLY A 424 2.10 1.18 -12.97
CA GLY A 424 1.50 2.03 -11.96
C GLY A 424 2.40 2.23 -10.75
N ARG A 425 2.28 3.42 -10.14
CA ARG A 425 3.04 3.85 -8.95
C ARG A 425 2.15 4.73 -8.07
N VAL A 426 2.44 4.77 -6.78
CA VAL A 426 1.89 5.75 -5.83
C VAL A 426 3.02 6.54 -5.18
N LEU A 427 2.82 7.85 -5.08
CA LEU A 427 3.77 8.78 -4.48
C LEU A 427 3.19 9.41 -3.23
N LEU A 428 3.99 9.51 -2.17
CA LEU A 428 3.62 10.24 -0.95
C LEU A 428 4.34 11.58 -0.89
N PHE A 429 3.57 12.64 -0.64
CA PHE A 429 4.05 14.01 -0.52
C PHE A 429 3.77 14.55 0.88
N GLN A 430 4.70 15.37 1.36
CA GLN A 430 4.62 16.05 2.64
C GLN A 430 4.90 17.55 2.46
N GLU A 431 4.12 18.39 3.10
CA GLU A 431 4.37 19.83 3.11
C GLU A 431 5.41 20.21 4.18
N ALA A 432 6.44 20.95 3.77
CA ALA A 432 7.40 21.57 4.67
C ALA A 432 6.80 22.81 5.32
N LYS A 433 6.45 22.73 6.62
CA LYS A 433 5.79 23.81 7.38
C LYS A 433 6.50 25.17 7.34
N VAL A 434 7.81 25.21 7.10
CA VAL A 434 8.64 26.44 7.14
C VAL A 434 8.68 27.17 5.80
N THR A 435 8.80 26.44 4.69
CA THR A 435 8.96 26.99 3.34
C THR A 435 7.68 26.89 2.50
N GLY A 436 6.66 26.21 3.02
CA GLY A 436 5.44 25.83 2.32
C GLY A 436 5.69 24.91 1.12
N HIS A 437 6.89 24.35 0.94
CA HIS A 437 7.23 23.51 -0.22
C HIS A 437 6.81 22.05 -0.01
N TRP A 438 6.29 21.45 -1.07
CA TRP A 438 5.94 20.03 -1.08
C TRP A 438 7.17 19.19 -1.40
N ASN A 439 7.49 18.26 -0.52
CA ASN A 439 8.57 17.29 -0.66
C ASN A 439 7.98 15.91 -0.86
N GLN A 440 8.54 15.14 -1.79
CA GLN A 440 8.19 13.74 -1.96
C GLN A 440 8.94 12.91 -0.91
N VAL A 441 8.23 12.08 -0.15
CA VAL A 441 8.79 11.31 0.98
C VAL A 441 8.91 9.82 0.70
N GLN A 442 8.06 9.26 -0.17
CA GLN A 442 8.09 7.83 -0.48
C GLN A 442 7.57 7.55 -1.89
N LYS A 443 8.07 6.46 -2.49
CA LYS A 443 7.58 5.86 -3.74
C LYS A 443 7.12 4.44 -3.46
N ILE A 444 5.99 4.06 -4.02
CA ILE A 444 5.44 2.70 -3.93
C ILE A 444 5.14 2.22 -5.35
N ASP A 445 5.90 1.24 -5.82
CA ASP A 445 5.80 0.70 -7.18
C ASP A 445 4.85 -0.49 -7.26
N GLY A 446 4.04 -0.54 -8.32
CA GLY A 446 3.24 -1.72 -8.65
C GLY A 446 4.10 -2.85 -9.23
N SER A 447 3.54 -4.06 -9.31
CA SER A 447 4.26 -5.26 -9.76
C SER A 447 3.85 -5.78 -11.14
N GLN A 448 2.64 -5.49 -11.62
CA GLN A 448 2.09 -6.07 -12.85
C GLN A 448 1.73 -5.00 -13.88
N ILE A 449 2.20 -5.19 -15.12
CA ILE A 449 1.84 -4.32 -16.25
C ILE A 449 0.34 -4.34 -16.52
N GLY A 450 -0.24 -3.18 -16.79
CA GLY A 450 -1.66 -3.01 -17.08
C GLY A 450 -2.57 -3.12 -15.86
N SER A 451 -2.04 -3.41 -14.66
CA SER A 451 -2.88 -3.62 -13.47
C SER A 451 -3.54 -2.35 -12.95
N TYR A 452 -3.08 -1.19 -13.43
CA TYR A 452 -3.57 0.13 -13.05
C TYR A 452 -3.36 0.41 -11.55
N PHE A 453 -2.18 0.02 -11.03
CA PHE A 453 -1.84 0.16 -9.62
C PHE A 453 -1.80 1.63 -9.18
N GLY A 454 -2.53 1.98 -8.13
CA GLY A 454 -2.77 3.38 -7.74
C GLY A 454 -3.99 4.01 -8.44
N GLY A 455 -4.81 3.19 -9.12
CA GLY A 455 -6.03 3.63 -9.78
C GLY A 455 -7.17 4.01 -8.83
N GLU A 456 -7.11 3.57 -7.57
CA GLU A 456 -7.99 3.94 -6.46
C GLU A 456 -7.14 3.98 -5.18
N LEU A 457 -7.38 4.95 -4.29
CA LEU A 457 -6.65 5.13 -3.03
C LEU A 457 -7.65 5.39 -1.90
N CYS A 458 -7.36 4.88 -0.71
CA CYS A 458 -8.16 5.16 0.49
C CYS A 458 -7.25 5.16 1.73
N GLY A 459 -7.29 6.25 2.50
CA GLY A 459 -6.64 6.34 3.82
C GLY A 459 -7.62 5.91 4.91
N ILE A 460 -7.16 5.12 5.87
CA ILE A 460 -7.99 4.63 6.98
C ILE A 460 -7.29 4.89 8.31
N ASP A 461 -8.05 5.55 9.18
CA ASP A 461 -7.82 5.68 10.62
C ASP A 461 -8.66 4.59 11.31
N MET A 462 -8.00 3.53 11.79
CA MET A 462 -8.68 2.28 12.19
C MET A 462 -9.43 2.40 13.51
N ASP A 463 -8.86 3.12 14.48
CA ASP A 463 -9.38 3.31 15.84
C ASP A 463 -9.94 4.72 16.09
N GLN A 464 -10.02 5.54 15.04
CA GLN A 464 -10.60 6.89 15.04
C GLN A 464 -9.87 7.85 15.99
N ASP A 465 -8.54 7.72 16.09
CA ASP A 465 -7.71 8.56 16.96
C ASP A 465 -7.18 9.83 16.24
N GLY A 466 -7.42 9.93 14.93
CA GLY A 466 -7.03 11.02 14.05
C GLY A 466 -5.65 10.85 13.39
N GLU A 467 -4.99 9.72 13.58
CA GLU A 467 -3.83 9.28 12.80
C GLU A 467 -4.30 8.30 11.71
N THR A 468 -3.66 8.32 10.54
CA THR A 468 -3.99 7.38 9.44
C THR A 468 -2.97 6.25 9.37
N GLU A 469 -3.28 5.09 9.95
CA GLU A 469 -2.35 3.96 10.01
C GLU A 469 -2.27 3.22 8.68
N LEU A 470 -3.37 3.16 7.93
CA LEU A 470 -3.47 2.33 6.73
C LEU A 470 -3.69 3.18 5.47
N LEU A 471 -3.02 2.75 4.40
CA LEU A 471 -3.23 3.21 3.03
C LEU A 471 -3.60 2.00 2.18
N LEU A 472 -4.81 2.01 1.60
CA LEU A 472 -5.24 1.01 0.65
C LEU A 472 -4.95 1.48 -0.77
N ILE A 473 -4.34 0.61 -1.57
CA ILE A 473 -4.01 0.88 -2.96
C ILE A 473 -4.71 -0.12 -3.86
N GLY A 474 -5.64 0.37 -4.70
CA GLY A 474 -6.34 -0.42 -5.69
C GLY A 474 -5.54 -0.63 -6.97
N ALA A 475 -5.57 -1.87 -7.47
CA ALA A 475 -5.12 -2.27 -8.80
C ALA A 475 -6.27 -3.00 -9.51
N PRO A 476 -7.32 -2.28 -9.95
CA PRO A 476 -8.56 -2.89 -10.42
C PRO A 476 -8.40 -3.68 -11.72
N LEU A 477 -7.35 -3.42 -12.51
CA LEU A 477 -7.08 -4.18 -13.75
C LEU A 477 -6.06 -5.29 -13.54
N PHE A 478 -5.67 -5.58 -12.29
CA PHE A 478 -4.79 -6.70 -11.98
C PHE A 478 -5.40 -8.01 -12.49
N TYR A 479 -4.65 -8.76 -13.27
CA TYR A 479 -5.08 -10.01 -13.85
C TYR A 479 -4.45 -11.20 -13.13
N ALA A 480 -5.29 -12.13 -12.71
CA ALA A 480 -4.93 -13.49 -12.35
C ALA A 480 -5.98 -14.44 -12.93
N GLU A 481 -5.60 -15.67 -13.27
CA GLU A 481 -6.43 -16.61 -14.04
C GLU A 481 -7.88 -16.73 -13.54
N GLN A 482 -8.10 -16.66 -12.23
CA GLN A 482 -9.41 -16.79 -11.60
C GLN A 482 -9.94 -15.49 -10.95
N ARG A 483 -9.13 -14.44 -10.80
CA ARG A 483 -9.48 -13.24 -9.99
C ARG A 483 -8.98 -11.95 -10.64
N GLY A 484 -9.90 -11.08 -11.02
CA GLY A 484 -9.63 -9.76 -11.60
C GLY A 484 -9.71 -8.64 -10.58
N GLY A 485 -8.61 -7.93 -10.40
CA GLY A 485 -8.45 -6.83 -9.46
C GLY A 485 -7.80 -7.24 -8.14
N ARG A 486 -7.12 -6.30 -7.48
CA ARG A 486 -6.46 -6.45 -6.18
C ARG A 486 -6.55 -5.15 -5.39
N VAL A 487 -6.54 -5.25 -4.06
CA VAL A 487 -6.34 -4.11 -3.17
C VAL A 487 -5.23 -4.46 -2.18
N PHE A 488 -4.19 -3.65 -2.14
CA PHE A 488 -3.04 -3.86 -1.27
C PHE A 488 -3.19 -3.01 0.00
N ILE A 489 -2.86 -3.59 1.15
CA ILE A 489 -2.92 -2.91 2.45
C ILE A 489 -1.50 -2.51 2.84
N TYR A 490 -1.27 -1.20 2.91
CA TYR A 490 -0.03 -0.63 3.42
C TYR A 490 -0.26 -0.07 4.82
N GLN A 491 0.63 -0.39 5.76
CA GLN A 491 0.61 0.15 7.11
C GLN A 491 1.78 1.10 7.33
N LYS A 492 1.52 2.22 8.00
CA LYS A 492 2.55 3.17 8.40
C LYS A 492 3.46 2.58 9.49
N LYS A 493 4.75 2.47 9.19
CA LYS A 493 5.86 2.13 10.09
C LYS A 493 6.78 3.34 10.27
N GLN A 494 7.89 3.19 10.98
CA GLN A 494 8.84 4.30 11.24
C GLN A 494 9.49 4.86 9.96
N LEU A 495 9.84 3.98 9.00
CA LEU A 495 10.53 4.36 7.77
C LEU A 495 9.57 4.79 6.64
N GLY A 496 8.30 4.46 6.73
CA GLY A 496 7.29 4.74 5.71
C GLY A 496 6.13 3.75 5.75
N PHE A 497 5.34 3.72 4.68
CA PHE A 497 4.28 2.75 4.47
C PHE A 497 4.85 1.44 3.92
N GLU A 498 4.58 0.32 4.60
CA GLU A 498 5.01 -1.02 4.19
C GLU A 498 3.80 -1.90 3.90
N VAL A 499 3.89 -2.76 2.90
CA VAL A 499 2.82 -3.71 2.57
C VAL A 499 2.71 -4.77 3.66
N VAL A 500 1.52 -4.94 4.23
CA VAL A 500 1.27 -5.90 5.31
C VAL A 500 0.33 -7.03 4.90
N SER A 501 -0.55 -6.79 3.93
CA SER A 501 -1.55 -7.76 3.49
C SER A 501 -2.18 -7.34 2.15
N GLU A 502 -3.07 -8.17 1.62
CA GLU A 502 -3.87 -7.90 0.43
C GLU A 502 -5.32 -8.35 0.64
N LEU A 503 -6.25 -7.65 0.00
CA LEU A 503 -7.65 -8.02 -0.10
C LEU A 503 -7.92 -8.58 -1.49
N GLN A 504 -8.68 -9.67 -1.54
CA GLN A 504 -9.01 -10.36 -2.78
C GLN A 504 -10.50 -10.64 -2.86
N GLY A 505 -11.07 -10.46 -4.05
CA GLY A 505 -12.44 -10.87 -4.37
C GLY A 505 -12.57 -12.39 -4.56
N ASN A 506 -13.79 -12.84 -4.81
CA ASN A 506 -14.07 -14.25 -5.05
C ASN A 506 -13.44 -14.70 -6.39
N PRO A 507 -12.99 -15.96 -6.50
CA PRO A 507 -12.57 -16.53 -7.77
C PRO A 507 -13.76 -16.70 -8.74
N GLY A 508 -13.46 -16.79 -10.04
CA GLY A 508 -14.44 -16.94 -11.13
C GLY A 508 -14.62 -15.68 -11.99
N TYR A 509 -14.02 -14.56 -11.59
CA TYR A 509 -14.20 -13.26 -12.25
C TYR A 509 -12.86 -12.62 -12.64
N PRO A 510 -12.15 -13.12 -13.66
CA PRO A 510 -10.82 -12.64 -14.04
C PRO A 510 -10.79 -11.18 -14.52
N LEU A 511 -11.96 -10.61 -14.86
CA LEU A 511 -12.11 -9.21 -15.29
C LEU A 511 -13.09 -8.44 -14.39
N GLY A 512 -13.32 -8.91 -13.15
CA GLY A 512 -14.32 -8.36 -12.22
C GLY A 512 -14.08 -6.93 -11.74
N ARG A 513 -12.86 -6.44 -11.89
CA ARG A 513 -12.39 -5.12 -11.44
C ARG A 513 -12.55 -4.89 -9.94
N PHE A 514 -12.22 -5.89 -9.13
CA PHE A 514 -12.15 -5.74 -7.68
C PHE A 514 -11.15 -4.64 -7.29
N GLY A 515 -11.58 -3.68 -6.46
CA GLY A 515 -10.76 -2.51 -6.10
C GLY A 515 -10.98 -1.30 -7.00
N ALA A 516 -12.05 -1.28 -7.81
CA ALA A 516 -12.39 -0.12 -8.64
C ALA A 516 -12.97 1.05 -7.84
N ALA A 517 -13.49 0.78 -6.64
CA ALA A 517 -13.89 1.77 -5.65
C ALA A 517 -13.54 1.20 -4.27
N ILE A 518 -12.96 2.02 -3.40
CA ILE A 518 -12.61 1.65 -2.03
C ILE A 518 -13.15 2.75 -1.11
N ALA A 519 -13.95 2.37 -0.12
CA ALA A 519 -14.50 3.31 0.84
C ALA A 519 -14.24 2.82 2.26
N ALA A 520 -13.59 3.66 3.06
CA ALA A 520 -13.63 3.53 4.50
C ALA A 520 -15.08 3.77 4.96
N LEU A 521 -15.65 2.77 5.60
CA LEU A 521 -16.92 2.89 6.29
C LEU A 521 -16.64 3.35 7.73
N THR A 522 -17.67 3.71 8.48
CA THR A 522 -17.54 3.76 9.94
C THR A 522 -17.59 2.34 10.51
N ASP A 523 -17.60 2.22 11.84
CA ASP A 523 -17.92 0.95 12.51
C ASP A 523 -19.38 0.56 12.24
N ILE A 524 -19.58 -0.43 11.35
CA ILE A 524 -20.92 -0.92 10.99
C ILE A 524 -21.32 -2.17 11.78
N ASN A 525 -20.39 -2.79 12.52
CA ASN A 525 -20.64 -4.02 13.29
C ASN A 525 -20.63 -3.81 14.83
N GLY A 526 -20.33 -2.59 15.31
CA GLY A 526 -20.29 -2.17 16.71
C GLY A 526 -19.09 -2.68 17.52
N ASP A 527 -17.98 -3.06 16.88
CA ASP A 527 -16.77 -3.52 17.58
C ASP A 527 -15.75 -2.40 17.91
N GLY A 528 -16.03 -1.17 17.49
CA GLY A 528 -15.21 0.01 17.71
C GLY A 528 -14.09 0.21 16.70
N LEU A 529 -14.03 -0.59 15.63
CA LEU A 529 -13.05 -0.46 14.55
C LEU A 529 -13.72 -0.07 13.24
N VAL A 530 -12.98 0.65 12.39
CA VAL A 530 -13.45 1.01 11.04
C VAL A 530 -13.52 -0.23 10.13
N ASP A 531 -14.61 -0.34 9.38
CA ASP A 531 -14.81 -1.36 8.36
C ASP A 531 -14.60 -0.77 6.94
N VAL A 532 -14.40 -1.61 5.93
CA VAL A 532 -14.11 -1.17 4.55
C VAL A 532 -15.02 -1.85 3.55
N ALA A 533 -15.51 -1.08 2.58
CA ALA A 533 -16.18 -1.61 1.40
C ALA A 533 -15.31 -1.52 0.14
N VAL A 534 -15.30 -2.60 -0.63
CA VAL A 534 -14.58 -2.68 -1.92
C VAL A 534 -15.54 -3.05 -3.04
N GLY A 535 -15.56 -2.23 -4.08
CA GLY A 535 -16.39 -2.43 -5.27
C GLY A 535 -15.73 -3.30 -6.33
N ALA A 536 -16.52 -4.20 -6.93
CA ALA A 536 -16.14 -5.05 -8.04
C ALA A 536 -17.23 -4.99 -9.15
N PRO A 537 -17.33 -3.86 -9.88
CA PRO A 537 -18.48 -3.54 -10.73
C PRO A 537 -18.64 -4.44 -11.96
N LEU A 538 -17.64 -5.25 -12.32
CA LEU A 538 -17.71 -6.16 -13.47
C LEU A 538 -17.76 -7.65 -13.06
N GLU A 539 -17.91 -7.96 -11.77
CA GLU A 539 -18.29 -9.31 -11.35
C GLU A 539 -19.77 -9.54 -11.66
N GLU A 540 -20.06 -10.23 -12.76
CA GLU A 540 -21.43 -10.41 -13.27
C GLU A 540 -22.13 -9.06 -13.55
N GLN A 541 -23.06 -8.66 -12.69
CA GLN A 541 -23.78 -7.36 -12.74
C GLN A 541 -23.16 -6.31 -11.80
N GLY A 542 -22.10 -6.68 -11.09
CA GLY A 542 -21.40 -5.90 -10.09
C GLY A 542 -21.62 -6.45 -8.68
N ALA A 543 -20.59 -6.34 -7.84
CA ALA A 543 -20.62 -6.76 -6.46
C ALA A 543 -19.95 -5.73 -5.53
N VAL A 544 -20.32 -5.77 -4.25
CA VAL A 544 -19.66 -5.02 -3.17
C VAL A 544 -19.25 -6.00 -2.08
N TYR A 545 -18.00 -5.91 -1.67
CA TYR A 545 -17.42 -6.68 -0.58
C TYR A 545 -17.27 -5.81 0.66
N VAL A 546 -17.58 -6.37 1.83
CA VAL A 546 -17.37 -5.73 3.12
C VAL A 546 -16.27 -6.48 3.86
N PHE A 547 -15.25 -5.77 4.32
CA PHE A 547 -14.13 -6.29 5.09
C PHE A 547 -14.13 -5.62 6.45
N ASN A 548 -14.17 -6.43 7.51
CA ASN A 548 -14.22 -5.90 8.86
C ASN A 548 -12.85 -5.50 9.39
N GLY A 549 -12.85 -4.48 10.26
CA GLY A 549 -11.71 -4.12 11.07
C GLY A 549 -11.31 -5.24 12.03
N GLN A 550 -10.01 -5.37 12.32
CA GLN A 550 -9.50 -6.24 13.36
C GLN A 550 -8.31 -5.59 14.06
N HIS A 551 -8.00 -6.00 15.30
CA HIS A 551 -6.82 -5.50 15.99
C HIS A 551 -5.55 -5.77 15.15
N GLY A 552 -4.89 -4.70 14.72
CA GLY A 552 -3.68 -4.76 13.88
C GLY A 552 -3.91 -4.57 12.38
N GLY A 553 -5.15 -4.34 11.90
CA GLY A 553 -5.41 -4.00 10.50
C GLY A 553 -6.82 -4.38 10.02
N LEU A 554 -6.94 -4.84 8.78
CA LEU A 554 -8.20 -5.33 8.19
C LEU A 554 -8.21 -6.86 8.10
N SER A 555 -9.39 -7.46 8.19
CA SER A 555 -9.58 -8.88 7.87
C SER A 555 -9.32 -9.12 6.38
N PRO A 556 -8.49 -10.10 6.00
CA PRO A 556 -8.25 -10.43 4.59
C PRO A 556 -9.46 -11.13 3.94
N GLN A 557 -10.35 -11.72 4.74
CA GLN A 557 -11.57 -12.36 4.25
C GLN A 557 -12.76 -11.41 4.39
N PRO A 558 -13.60 -11.29 3.35
CA PRO A 558 -14.80 -10.47 3.44
C PRO A 558 -15.81 -11.13 4.37
N SER A 559 -16.47 -10.32 5.19
CA SER A 559 -17.58 -10.74 6.05
C SER A 559 -18.90 -10.84 5.33
N GLN A 560 -19.05 -10.09 4.23
CA GLN A 560 -20.22 -10.09 3.38
C GLN A 560 -19.84 -9.75 1.94
N ARG A 561 -20.50 -10.42 1.00
CA ARG A 561 -20.51 -10.06 -0.41
C ARG A 561 -21.95 -9.78 -0.82
N ILE A 562 -22.18 -8.62 -1.44
CA ILE A 562 -23.48 -8.19 -1.91
C ILE A 562 -23.47 -8.23 -3.43
N GLU A 563 -24.29 -9.11 -4.00
CA GLU A 563 -24.48 -9.20 -5.45
C GLU A 563 -25.48 -8.15 -5.92
N GLY A 564 -25.18 -7.48 -7.04
CA GLY A 564 -26.12 -6.54 -7.63
C GLY A 564 -27.48 -7.18 -7.98
N THR A 565 -27.46 -8.42 -8.47
CA THR A 565 -28.66 -9.21 -8.82
C THR A 565 -29.56 -9.47 -7.61
N GLN A 566 -28.99 -9.60 -6.41
CA GLN A 566 -29.72 -9.80 -5.16
C GLN A 566 -30.48 -8.54 -4.73
N VAL A 567 -29.91 -7.36 -5.05
CA VAL A 567 -30.48 -6.05 -4.73
C VAL A 567 -31.56 -5.67 -5.73
N PHE A 568 -31.25 -5.75 -7.03
CA PHE A 568 -32.17 -5.36 -8.10
C PHE A 568 -31.89 -6.15 -9.38
N SER A 569 -32.94 -6.72 -9.97
CA SER A 569 -32.82 -7.48 -11.21
C SER A 569 -32.46 -6.58 -12.40
N GLY A 570 -31.38 -6.92 -13.11
CA GLY A 570 -30.93 -6.16 -14.29
C GLY A 570 -30.12 -4.91 -13.96
N ILE A 571 -29.65 -4.76 -12.71
CA ILE A 571 -28.63 -3.77 -12.38
C ILE A 571 -27.33 -4.08 -13.15
N ARG A 572 -26.50 -3.06 -13.36
CA ARG A 572 -25.17 -3.21 -13.93
C ARG A 572 -24.21 -2.26 -13.24
N TRP A 573 -22.92 -2.63 -13.23
CA TRP A 573 -21.86 -1.84 -12.61
C TRP A 573 -22.12 -1.51 -11.13
N PHE A 574 -22.84 -2.39 -10.43
CA PHE A 574 -23.07 -2.23 -9.00
C PHE A 574 -21.74 -2.25 -8.25
N GLY A 575 -21.49 -1.23 -7.43
CA GLY A 575 -20.20 -1.08 -6.73
C GLY A 575 -19.17 -0.22 -7.47
N ARG A 576 -19.56 0.54 -8.51
CA ARG A 576 -18.65 1.44 -9.24
C ARG A 576 -18.20 2.68 -8.43
N SER A 577 -18.93 3.02 -7.38
CA SER A 577 -18.61 4.09 -6.42
C SER A 577 -19.33 3.79 -5.11
N ILE A 578 -18.67 4.02 -3.98
CA ILE A 578 -19.19 3.68 -2.65
C ILE A 578 -18.87 4.83 -1.70
N HIS A 579 -19.80 5.16 -0.79
CA HIS A 579 -19.56 6.09 0.31
C HIS A 579 -20.46 5.73 1.49
N GLY A 580 -19.91 5.63 2.70
CA GLY A 580 -20.69 5.24 3.89
C GLY A 580 -20.08 5.77 5.18
N VAL A 581 -20.30 7.07 5.44
CA VAL A 581 -19.73 7.79 6.60
C VAL A 581 -20.83 8.40 7.48
N LYS A 582 -22.07 8.48 6.99
CA LYS A 582 -23.14 9.21 7.65
C LYS A 582 -24.42 8.39 7.79
N ASP A 583 -25.12 8.61 8.90
CA ASP A 583 -26.50 8.20 9.12
C ASP A 583 -27.45 9.13 8.36
N LEU A 584 -28.18 8.58 7.40
CA LEU A 584 -29.17 9.31 6.60
C LEU A 584 -30.61 9.04 7.09
N GLY A 585 -30.81 7.99 7.89
CA GLY A 585 -32.10 7.61 8.47
C GLY A 585 -32.42 8.30 9.80
N GLY A 586 -31.40 8.81 10.50
CA GLY A 586 -31.49 9.40 11.83
C GLY A 586 -31.70 8.37 12.95
N ASP A 587 -31.35 7.10 12.71
CA ASP A 587 -31.51 5.98 13.66
C ASP A 587 -30.23 5.66 14.45
N GLY A 588 -29.14 6.38 14.17
CA GLY A 588 -27.82 6.21 14.78
C GLY A 588 -26.94 5.19 14.05
N LEU A 589 -27.34 4.68 12.87
CA LEU A 589 -26.57 3.71 12.09
C LEU A 589 -26.02 4.36 10.81
N THR A 590 -24.80 4.01 10.44
CA THR A 590 -24.19 4.59 9.23
C THR A 590 -24.69 3.90 7.98
N ASP A 591 -25.38 4.64 7.11
CA ASP A 591 -25.86 4.12 5.84
C ASP A 591 -24.73 4.02 4.81
N VAL A 592 -24.86 3.12 3.85
CA VAL A 592 -23.90 2.93 2.75
C VAL A 592 -24.58 3.22 1.42
N ALA A 593 -24.09 4.24 0.71
CA ALA A 593 -24.53 4.57 -0.64
C ALA A 593 -23.62 3.90 -1.68
N VAL A 594 -24.24 3.21 -2.64
CA VAL A 594 -23.57 2.47 -3.72
C VAL A 594 -24.09 2.93 -5.07
N GLY A 595 -23.19 3.35 -5.95
CA GLY A 595 -23.48 3.71 -7.33
C GLY A 595 -23.57 2.50 -8.25
N ALA A 596 -24.41 2.61 -9.28
CA ALA A 596 -24.57 1.64 -10.35
C ALA A 596 -24.82 2.34 -11.69
N GLU A 597 -25.18 1.59 -12.74
CA GLU A 597 -25.62 2.16 -14.01
C GLU A 597 -27.02 2.78 -13.86
N GLY A 598 -27.11 4.11 -13.99
CA GLY A 598 -28.37 4.86 -13.99
C GLY A 598 -29.09 4.91 -12.64
N ARG A 599 -28.44 4.47 -11.55
CA ARG A 599 -29.07 4.28 -10.22
C ARG A 599 -28.09 4.44 -9.07
N VAL A 600 -28.65 4.74 -7.90
CA VAL A 600 -27.94 4.74 -6.60
C VAL A 600 -28.75 3.95 -5.59
N ILE A 601 -28.09 3.03 -4.90
CA ILE A 601 -28.67 2.20 -3.85
C ILE A 601 -28.17 2.70 -2.50
N VAL A 602 -29.06 2.86 -1.52
CA VAL A 602 -28.69 3.12 -0.13
C VAL A 602 -29.12 1.91 0.70
N SER A 603 -28.14 1.27 1.32
CA SER A 603 -28.29 0.12 2.21
C SER A 603 -28.00 0.53 3.64
N ARG A 604 -28.79 0.02 4.59
CA ARG A 604 -28.62 0.27 6.02
C ARG A 604 -27.86 -0.88 6.69
N PRO A 605 -27.15 -0.66 7.81
CA PRO A 605 -26.60 -1.74 8.63
C PRO A 605 -27.69 -2.57 9.31
N LEU A 606 -27.45 -3.86 9.49
CA LEU A 606 -28.31 -4.72 10.30
C LEU A 606 -28.00 -4.50 11.78
N ASN A 607 -28.93 -3.90 12.53
CA ASN A 607 -28.77 -3.76 13.97
C ASN A 607 -29.50 -4.85 14.75
N GLY A 608 -28.85 -5.37 15.78
CA GLY A 608 -29.35 -6.37 16.71
C GLY A 608 -28.78 -7.77 16.48
N TYR A 609 -27.90 -8.19 17.39
CA TYR A 609 -27.62 -9.59 17.66
C TYR A 609 -28.14 -9.91 19.06
N PRO A 610 -28.60 -11.13 19.35
CA PRO A 610 -28.62 -11.58 20.74
C PRO A 610 -27.14 -11.72 21.12
N ARG A 611 -26.53 -10.66 21.66
CA ARG A 611 -25.13 -10.69 22.07
C ARG A 611 -24.99 -11.75 23.15
N ARG A 612 -24.30 -12.83 22.78
CA ARG A 612 -23.70 -13.93 23.55
C ARG A 612 -23.57 -13.70 25.07
N ARG A 613 -24.69 -13.61 25.78
CA ARG A 613 -24.87 -14.23 27.08
C ARG A 613 -25.74 -15.42 26.79
N THR A 614 -25.13 -16.61 26.82
CA THR A 614 -25.78 -17.93 26.86
C THR A 614 -27.20 -17.82 27.41
N PRO A 615 -28.26 -18.25 26.69
CA PRO A 615 -29.56 -18.45 27.31
C PRO A 615 -29.38 -19.13 28.66
N LEU A 616 -29.84 -18.47 29.73
CA LEU A 616 -29.63 -18.99 31.06
C LEU A 616 -30.58 -20.18 31.23
N ILE A 617 -30.07 -21.39 30.98
CA ILE A 617 -30.76 -22.64 31.31
C ILE A 617 -30.39 -23.00 32.76
N SER A 618 -31.37 -23.00 33.64
CA SER A 618 -31.21 -23.40 35.04
C SER A 618 -32.19 -24.51 35.41
N PHE A 619 -31.72 -25.46 36.22
CA PHE A 619 -32.48 -26.62 36.67
C PHE A 619 -32.85 -26.51 38.15
N SER A 620 -34.05 -26.95 38.50
CA SER A 620 -34.51 -27.10 39.88
C SER A 620 -35.26 -28.43 40.01
N PRO A 621 -34.73 -29.42 40.76
CA PRO A 621 -33.44 -29.43 41.47
C PRO A 621 -32.21 -29.40 40.53
N ALA A 622 -31.03 -29.06 41.06
CA ALA A 622 -29.78 -28.97 40.29
C ALA A 622 -29.15 -30.34 39.95
N GLU A 623 -29.48 -31.37 40.74
CA GLU A 623 -29.10 -32.77 40.52
C GLU A 623 -30.36 -33.64 40.65
N ILE A 624 -30.43 -34.76 39.93
CA ILE A 624 -31.57 -35.68 39.96
C ILE A 624 -31.39 -36.69 41.10
N PRO A 625 -32.29 -36.73 42.11
CA PRO A 625 -32.20 -37.69 43.21
C PRO A 625 -32.31 -39.12 42.70
N VAL A 626 -31.28 -39.96 42.95
CA VAL A 626 -31.23 -41.33 42.40
C VAL A 626 -32.35 -42.21 42.97
N GLN A 627 -32.71 -41.99 44.24
CA GLN A 627 -33.71 -42.77 44.98
C GLN A 627 -35.11 -42.73 44.34
N GLU A 628 -35.42 -41.71 43.54
CA GLU A 628 -36.75 -41.52 42.93
C GLU A 628 -36.88 -42.12 41.53
N VAL A 629 -35.74 -42.36 40.86
CA VAL A 629 -35.68 -42.80 39.46
C VAL A 629 -35.22 -44.25 39.29
N GLU A 630 -34.61 -44.83 40.32
CA GLU A 630 -34.09 -46.20 40.32
C GLU A 630 -35.20 -47.28 40.23
N CYS A 631 -34.94 -48.36 39.48
CA CYS A 631 -35.90 -49.45 39.27
C CYS A 631 -36.18 -50.31 40.54
N SER A 632 -35.36 -50.19 41.58
CA SER A 632 -35.34 -51.08 42.75
C SER A 632 -36.48 -50.82 43.76
N TYR A 633 -37.12 -49.65 43.74
CA TYR A 633 -38.09 -49.18 44.75
C TYR A 633 -39.54 -48.92 44.21
N SER A 634 -39.90 -49.44 43.04
CA SER A 634 -41.17 -49.10 42.38
C SER A 634 -42.38 -49.96 42.83
N THR A 635 -42.93 -49.70 44.02
CA THR A 635 -44.28 -50.19 44.43
C THR A 635 -45.27 -49.08 44.80
N SER A 636 -44.92 -47.81 44.55
CA SER A 636 -45.75 -46.64 44.92
C SER A 636 -46.30 -45.91 43.69
N ASN A 637 -47.63 -45.79 43.61
CA ASN A 637 -48.38 -44.95 42.63
C ASN A 637 -48.20 -43.42 42.86
N LYS A 638 -47.21 -42.97 43.63
CA LYS A 638 -46.91 -41.54 43.77
C LYS A 638 -46.29 -41.02 42.46
N LYS A 639 -46.84 -39.92 41.92
CA LYS A 639 -46.23 -39.18 40.80
C LYS A 639 -44.78 -38.86 41.18
N LYS A 640 -43.83 -39.36 40.39
CA LYS A 640 -42.40 -39.05 40.56
C LYS A 640 -42.21 -37.55 40.43
N GLU A 641 -41.41 -36.95 41.33
CA GLU A 641 -40.97 -35.58 41.13
C GLU A 641 -40.10 -35.53 39.87
N GLY A 642 -40.19 -34.42 39.17
CA GLY A 642 -39.50 -34.19 37.91
C GLY A 642 -38.86 -32.82 37.96
N VAL A 643 -38.11 -32.48 36.91
CA VAL A 643 -37.20 -31.35 36.94
C VAL A 643 -37.84 -30.15 36.24
N ASN A 644 -37.79 -29.00 36.90
CA ASN A 644 -38.14 -27.72 36.29
C ASN A 644 -36.93 -27.13 35.56
N ILE A 645 -37.10 -26.84 34.28
CA ILE A 645 -36.14 -26.16 33.42
C ILE A 645 -36.59 -24.71 33.27
N THR A 646 -35.75 -23.73 33.62
CA THR A 646 -36.00 -22.32 33.30
C THR A 646 -35.08 -21.91 32.17
N VAL A 647 -35.63 -21.36 31.09
CA VAL A 647 -34.89 -20.85 29.93
C VAL A 647 -35.14 -19.36 29.81
N CYS A 648 -34.07 -18.56 29.75
CA CYS A 648 -34.18 -17.10 29.64
C CYS A 648 -33.49 -16.57 28.38
N PHE A 649 -34.13 -15.60 27.72
CA PHE A 649 -33.61 -14.88 26.56
C PHE A 649 -33.46 -13.38 26.88
N GLN A 650 -32.44 -12.74 26.29
CA GLN A 650 -32.24 -11.29 26.37
C GLN A 650 -31.63 -10.78 25.06
N VAL A 651 -32.15 -9.67 24.52
CA VAL A 651 -31.58 -8.98 23.35
C VAL A 651 -30.88 -7.70 23.82
N LYS A 652 -29.73 -7.37 23.23
CA LYS A 652 -29.04 -6.10 23.49
C LYS A 652 -28.62 -5.45 22.16
N PRO A 653 -28.69 -4.11 22.04
CA PRO A 653 -28.16 -3.44 20.87
C PRO A 653 -26.65 -3.68 20.77
N VAL A 654 -26.17 -3.78 19.54
CA VAL A 654 -24.77 -4.01 19.21
C VAL A 654 -24.02 -2.68 19.32
N THR A 655 -24.61 -1.65 18.74
CA THR A 655 -24.18 -0.25 18.83
C THR A 655 -24.94 0.49 19.93
N VAL A 656 -24.21 1.18 20.80
CA VAL A 656 -24.77 1.98 21.91
C VAL A 656 -25.59 3.19 21.41
N GLN A 657 -25.38 3.58 20.15
CA GLN A 657 -25.95 4.79 19.55
C GLN A 657 -27.36 4.61 18.96
N PHE A 658 -27.86 3.37 18.87
CA PHE A 658 -29.17 3.10 18.27
C PHE A 658 -30.33 3.63 19.13
N GLN A 659 -31.30 4.29 18.50
CA GLN A 659 -32.40 4.98 19.19
C GLN A 659 -33.80 4.32 18.99
N GLY A 660 -33.89 3.08 18.51
CA GLY A 660 -35.15 2.37 18.24
C GLY A 660 -35.58 1.33 19.29
N LEU A 661 -36.82 0.82 19.16
CA LEU A 661 -37.39 -0.22 20.02
C LEU A 661 -36.88 -1.61 19.60
N LEU A 662 -36.29 -2.38 20.54
CA LEU A 662 -35.73 -3.72 20.25
C LEU A 662 -36.72 -4.82 20.66
N VAL A 663 -37.38 -5.43 19.67
CA VAL A 663 -38.25 -6.61 19.87
C VAL A 663 -37.90 -7.67 18.82
N ALA A 664 -37.63 -8.90 19.26
CA ALA A 664 -37.35 -10.02 18.36
C ALA A 664 -38.26 -11.22 18.69
N ASN A 665 -38.91 -11.77 17.67
CA ASN A 665 -39.70 -13.00 17.80
C ASN A 665 -38.80 -14.21 17.52
N LEU A 666 -38.63 -15.06 18.52
CA LEU A 666 -37.81 -16.27 18.44
C LEU A 666 -38.69 -17.52 18.39
N THR A 667 -38.33 -18.46 17.52
CA THR A 667 -38.70 -19.87 17.62
C THR A 667 -37.63 -20.61 18.38
N TYR A 668 -38.03 -21.47 19.32
CA TYR A 668 -37.11 -22.36 20.02
C TYR A 668 -37.65 -23.79 20.05
N THR A 669 -36.74 -24.76 20.01
CA THR A 669 -36.99 -26.18 20.24
C THR A 669 -36.10 -26.67 21.38
N LEU A 670 -36.72 -27.31 22.36
CA LEU A 670 -36.09 -27.88 23.54
C LEU A 670 -36.19 -29.40 23.46
N GLN A 671 -35.05 -30.09 23.45
CA GLN A 671 -34.97 -31.54 23.28
C GLN A 671 -34.21 -32.18 24.45
N LEU A 672 -34.77 -33.25 25.01
CA LEU A 672 -34.20 -34.05 26.08
C LEU A 672 -33.53 -35.30 25.51
N ASP A 673 -32.30 -35.60 25.97
CA ASP A 673 -31.50 -36.76 25.55
C ASP A 673 -31.46 -36.93 24.02
N GLY A 674 -31.26 -35.85 23.25
CA GLY A 674 -31.35 -35.88 21.79
C GLY A 674 -30.38 -36.84 21.08
N HIS A 675 -29.32 -37.28 21.76
CA HIS A 675 -28.35 -38.26 21.28
C HIS A 675 -28.78 -39.73 21.52
N ARG A 676 -29.89 -39.97 22.24
CA ARG A 676 -30.35 -41.32 22.60
C ARG A 676 -31.61 -41.71 21.82
N SER A 677 -31.72 -42.99 21.48
CA SER A 677 -32.93 -43.54 20.83
C SER A 677 -34.15 -43.59 21.77
N ARG A 678 -33.93 -43.64 23.09
CA ARG A 678 -34.97 -43.52 24.11
C ARG A 678 -34.54 -42.47 25.13
N SER A 679 -35.27 -41.36 25.19
CA SER A 679 -35.04 -40.31 26.18
C SER A 679 -35.40 -40.80 27.58
N ARG A 680 -34.57 -40.47 28.57
CA ARG A 680 -34.84 -40.73 29.99
C ARG A 680 -35.75 -39.68 30.62
N GLY A 681 -35.98 -38.54 29.94
CA GLY A 681 -36.91 -37.49 30.36
C GLY A 681 -38.00 -37.24 29.32
N LEU A 682 -39.22 -37.05 29.76
CA LEU A 682 -40.39 -36.82 28.90
C LEU A 682 -41.12 -35.55 29.34
N PHE A 683 -41.42 -34.68 28.36
CA PHE A 683 -42.32 -33.56 28.54
C PHE A 683 -43.78 -34.04 28.65
N PRO A 684 -44.70 -33.20 29.19
CA PRO A 684 -46.12 -33.49 29.22
C PRO A 684 -46.65 -33.96 27.86
N GLY A 685 -47.39 -35.08 27.84
CA GLY A 685 -47.87 -35.71 26.60
C GLY A 685 -46.91 -36.76 26.01
N GLY A 686 -45.85 -37.14 26.72
CA GLY A 686 -44.96 -38.26 26.36
C GLY A 686 -43.98 -37.96 25.22
N ARG A 687 -43.76 -36.68 24.91
CA ARG A 687 -42.80 -36.24 23.89
C ARG A 687 -41.44 -35.94 24.52
N HIS A 688 -40.36 -36.11 23.75
CA HIS A 688 -38.99 -35.77 24.17
C HIS A 688 -38.49 -34.44 23.58
N GLU A 689 -39.31 -33.79 22.75
CA GLU A 689 -39.06 -32.50 22.13
C GLU A 689 -40.27 -31.58 22.34
N LEU A 690 -40.01 -30.29 22.60
CA LEU A 690 -41.00 -29.24 22.77
C LEU A 690 -40.57 -28.00 21.98
N SER A 691 -41.45 -27.50 21.11
CA SER A 691 -41.22 -26.28 20.33
C SER A 691 -42.16 -25.17 20.77
N GLY A 692 -41.69 -23.92 20.74
CA GLY A 692 -42.50 -22.75 21.05
C GLY A 692 -41.96 -21.46 20.45
N ASN A 693 -42.76 -20.41 20.55
CA ASN A 693 -42.41 -19.07 20.08
C ASN A 693 -42.40 -18.10 21.28
N THR A 694 -41.47 -17.16 21.31
CA THR A 694 -41.41 -16.13 22.36
C THR A 694 -40.93 -14.81 21.80
N ALA A 695 -41.50 -13.70 22.28
CA ALA A 695 -41.03 -12.36 21.99
C ALA A 695 -40.01 -11.95 23.04
N VAL A 696 -38.85 -11.47 22.60
CA VAL A 696 -37.73 -11.08 23.46
C VAL A 696 -37.46 -9.60 23.30
N THR A 697 -37.30 -8.92 24.42
CA THR A 697 -37.01 -7.47 24.51
C THR A 697 -35.63 -7.24 25.13
N GLY A 698 -35.29 -5.98 25.45
CA GLY A 698 -34.08 -5.61 26.18
C GLY A 698 -33.98 -6.23 27.59
N ASP A 699 -35.13 -6.56 28.19
CA ASP A 699 -35.24 -7.18 29.51
C ASP A 699 -35.17 -8.71 29.43
N LEU A 700 -34.78 -9.35 30.54
CA LEU A 700 -34.66 -10.80 30.63
C LEU A 700 -36.06 -11.46 30.59
N SER A 701 -36.36 -12.18 29.50
CA SER A 701 -37.61 -12.93 29.31
C SER A 701 -37.39 -14.41 29.62
N CYS A 702 -37.97 -14.93 30.70
CA CYS A 702 -37.77 -16.30 31.17
C CYS A 702 -39.04 -17.15 31.06
N THR A 703 -38.93 -18.35 30.51
CA THR A 703 -40.00 -19.35 30.42
C THR A 703 -39.63 -20.59 31.22
N LYS A 704 -40.60 -21.18 31.94
CA LYS A 704 -40.41 -22.39 32.74
C LYS A 704 -41.05 -23.59 32.05
N PHE A 705 -40.30 -24.68 31.95
CA PHE A 705 -40.71 -25.99 31.45
C PHE A 705 -40.51 -27.03 32.54
N TRP A 706 -41.19 -28.15 32.40
CA TRP A 706 -41.14 -29.26 33.36
C TRP A 706 -41.10 -30.57 32.59
N PHE A 707 -40.29 -31.53 33.04
CA PHE A 707 -40.28 -32.89 32.49
C PHE A 707 -40.27 -33.94 33.60
N HIS A 708 -40.82 -35.12 33.29
CA HIS A 708 -40.90 -36.25 34.20
C HIS A 708 -40.13 -37.46 33.65
N PHE A 709 -39.88 -38.43 34.52
CA PHE A 709 -39.16 -39.64 34.17
C PHE A 709 -40.13 -40.78 33.80
N PRO A 710 -39.73 -41.73 32.93
CA PRO A 710 -40.44 -42.99 32.72
C PRO A 710 -40.35 -43.89 33.98
N VAL A 711 -41.11 -45.00 33.99
CA VAL A 711 -41.33 -45.87 35.17
C VAL A 711 -40.05 -46.20 35.93
N CYS A 712 -38.92 -46.44 35.24
CA CYS A 712 -37.60 -46.42 35.87
C CYS A 712 -36.47 -46.16 34.86
N ILE A 713 -35.31 -45.72 35.37
CA ILE A 713 -34.11 -45.42 34.58
C ILE A 713 -32.99 -46.39 34.99
N GLN A 714 -32.34 -47.04 34.02
CA GLN A 714 -31.21 -47.95 34.26
C GLN A 714 -29.86 -47.23 34.27
N ASP A 715 -29.70 -46.20 33.43
CA ASP A 715 -28.47 -45.42 33.31
C ASP A 715 -28.53 -44.17 34.19
N LEU A 716 -27.98 -44.31 35.39
CA LEU A 716 -27.89 -43.30 36.45
C LEU A 716 -26.50 -42.65 36.51
N ILE A 717 -25.60 -42.96 35.58
CA ILE A 717 -24.20 -42.51 35.58
C ILE A 717 -24.03 -41.32 34.65
N SER A 718 -24.58 -41.40 33.44
CA SER A 718 -24.47 -40.31 32.45
C SER A 718 -25.52 -39.23 32.71
N PRO A 719 -25.18 -37.93 32.59
CA PRO A 719 -26.16 -36.85 32.80
C PRO A 719 -27.25 -36.86 31.71
N ILE A 720 -28.41 -36.28 31.99
CA ILE A 720 -29.44 -36.02 30.97
C ILE A 720 -29.06 -34.75 30.22
N ASN A 721 -29.03 -34.84 28.89
CA ASN A 721 -28.69 -33.71 28.03
C ASN A 721 -29.97 -32.93 27.69
N VAL A 722 -29.96 -31.61 27.92
CA VAL A 722 -31.00 -30.68 27.52
C VAL A 722 -30.43 -29.74 26.46
N SER A 723 -30.86 -29.94 25.21
CA SER A 723 -30.46 -29.11 24.08
C SER A 723 -31.57 -28.12 23.72
N LEU A 724 -31.21 -26.85 23.61
CA LEU A 724 -32.05 -25.74 23.19
C LEU A 724 -31.55 -25.25 21.84
N ASN A 725 -32.35 -25.40 20.79
CA ASN A 725 -32.09 -24.81 19.48
C ASN A 725 -33.06 -23.63 19.28
N TYR A 726 -32.57 -22.49 18.80
CA TYR A 726 -33.43 -21.34 18.54
C TYR A 726 -33.04 -20.59 17.26
N SER A 727 -34.06 -20.00 16.63
CA SER A 727 -33.97 -19.21 15.40
C SER A 727 -34.91 -18.01 15.46
N LEU A 728 -34.67 -17.00 14.62
CA LEU A 728 -35.62 -15.91 14.46
C LEU A 728 -36.81 -16.36 13.61
N TRP A 729 -38.01 -15.87 13.94
CA TRP A 729 -39.18 -16.00 13.08
C TRP A 729 -39.11 -14.98 11.93
N GLU A 730 -38.91 -15.44 10.69
CA GLU A 730 -39.11 -14.60 9.50
C GLU A 730 -40.60 -14.63 9.11
N GLU A 731 -41.28 -13.49 9.13
CA GLU A 731 -42.60 -13.38 8.49
C GLU A 731 -42.41 -13.42 6.95
N GLU A 732 -42.98 -14.43 6.30
CA GLU A 732 -43.07 -14.46 4.84
C GLU A 732 -44.03 -13.36 4.37
N GLY A 733 -43.55 -12.53 3.43
CA GLY A 733 -44.10 -11.22 3.13
C GLY A 733 -45.59 -11.15 2.77
N THR A 734 -46.24 -10.15 3.36
CA THR A 734 -47.39 -9.47 2.74
C THR A 734 -46.90 -8.17 2.07
N PRO A 735 -47.13 -7.99 0.75
CA PRO A 735 -46.82 -6.73 0.08
C PRO A 735 -47.88 -5.70 0.42
N GLY A 736 -47.63 -4.88 1.44
CA GLY A 736 -48.50 -3.77 1.77
C GLY A 736 -48.27 -3.24 3.17
N ASP A 737 -47.33 -2.29 3.29
CA ASP A 737 -47.58 -1.03 3.99
C ASP A 737 -46.43 -0.06 3.67
N GLN A 738 -46.70 0.90 2.79
CA GLN A 738 -45.77 1.98 2.42
C GLN A 738 -45.66 3.07 3.51
N HIS A 739 -46.14 2.83 4.73
CA HIS A 739 -46.13 3.84 5.80
C HIS A 739 -45.97 3.15 7.17
N GLY A 740 -44.77 3.17 7.75
CA GLY A 740 -44.62 2.78 9.15
C GLY A 740 -43.18 2.56 9.60
N LYS A 741 -42.77 3.30 10.63
CA LYS A 741 -41.45 3.37 11.27
C LYS A 741 -41.04 2.10 12.05
N ASP A 742 -41.66 0.94 11.83
CA ASP A 742 -41.43 -0.24 12.66
C ASP A 742 -40.39 -1.16 12.02
N VAL A 743 -39.17 -1.06 12.57
CA VAL A 743 -37.95 -1.76 12.15
C VAL A 743 -38.03 -3.23 12.55
N GLN A 744 -37.99 -4.13 11.56
CA GLN A 744 -37.92 -5.58 11.80
C GLN A 744 -36.45 -6.00 11.97
N LEU A 745 -36.09 -6.42 13.20
CA LEU A 745 -34.77 -6.93 13.55
C LEU A 745 -34.52 -8.31 12.91
N ILE A 746 -33.50 -8.45 12.06
CA ILE A 746 -33.11 -9.74 11.48
C ILE A 746 -31.86 -10.25 12.20
N LEU A 747 -32.06 -11.21 13.13
CA LEU A 747 -30.95 -11.94 13.75
C LEU A 747 -30.39 -12.98 12.78
N ARG A 748 -29.09 -13.27 12.91
CA ARG A 748 -28.36 -14.30 12.15
C ARG A 748 -29.15 -15.63 12.10
N PRO A 749 -29.46 -16.19 10.92
CA PRO A 749 -30.16 -17.46 10.78
C PRO A 749 -29.28 -18.68 11.09
N SER A 750 -28.10 -18.51 11.68
CA SER A 750 -27.32 -19.65 12.15
C SER A 750 -28.09 -20.33 13.28
N PRO A 751 -28.40 -21.64 13.21
CA PRO A 751 -29.04 -22.35 14.30
C PRO A 751 -28.14 -22.24 15.53
N HIS A 752 -28.63 -21.53 16.55
CA HIS A 752 -27.92 -21.42 17.81
C HIS A 752 -28.42 -22.57 18.68
N ALA A 753 -27.54 -23.55 18.91
CA ALA A 753 -27.80 -24.66 19.81
C ALA A 753 -26.99 -24.47 21.09
N GLU A 754 -27.65 -24.38 22.23
CA GLU A 754 -27.01 -24.49 23.55
C GLU A 754 -27.40 -25.82 24.17
N THR A 755 -26.41 -26.50 24.75
CA THR A 755 -26.61 -27.80 25.40
C THR A 755 -26.16 -27.70 26.85
N LYS A 756 -27.03 -28.11 27.77
CA LYS A 756 -26.77 -28.15 29.20
C LYS A 756 -27.08 -29.54 29.74
N GLU A 757 -26.22 -30.01 30.63
CA GLU A 757 -26.31 -31.35 31.20
C GLU A 757 -26.78 -31.27 32.65
N ILE A 758 -27.75 -32.12 33.02
CA ILE A 758 -28.20 -32.29 34.40
C ILE A 758 -27.69 -33.63 34.94
N PRO A 759 -26.83 -33.64 35.98
CA PRO A 759 -26.29 -34.87 36.56
C PRO A 759 -27.28 -35.55 37.52
N PHE A 760 -27.05 -36.84 37.75
CA PHE A 760 -27.67 -37.60 38.84
C PHE A 760 -26.90 -37.41 40.14
N GLU A 761 -27.58 -37.56 41.28
CA GLU A 761 -26.98 -37.50 42.62
C GLU A 761 -25.80 -38.51 42.75
N LYS A 762 -24.67 -38.06 43.28
CA LYS A 762 -23.42 -38.84 43.35
C LYS A 762 -23.48 -39.91 44.46
N ASN A 763 -22.89 -41.09 44.20
CA ASN A 763 -22.80 -42.15 45.20
C ASN A 763 -21.59 -41.95 46.14
N CYS A 764 -21.72 -41.00 47.08
CA CYS A 764 -20.65 -40.61 48.01
C CYS A 764 -20.51 -41.52 49.26
N GLY A 765 -20.95 -42.78 49.22
CA GLY A 765 -20.94 -43.65 50.40
C GLY A 765 -21.95 -43.23 51.50
N GLU A 766 -21.80 -43.78 52.70
CA GLU A 766 -22.78 -43.63 53.80
C GLU A 766 -22.80 -42.24 54.46
N ASP A 767 -21.70 -41.48 54.38
CA ASP A 767 -21.57 -40.14 54.97
C ASP A 767 -22.06 -39.02 54.04
N LYS A 768 -22.45 -39.36 52.80
CA LYS A 768 -22.94 -38.47 51.74
C LYS A 768 -21.98 -37.33 51.38
N LYS A 769 -20.68 -37.43 51.67
CA LYS A 769 -19.69 -36.38 51.38
C LYS A 769 -18.57 -36.88 50.48
N CYS A 770 -18.65 -36.58 49.19
CA CYS A 770 -17.59 -36.92 48.23
C CYS A 770 -16.33 -36.04 48.44
N GLU A 771 -15.25 -36.58 49.02
CA GLU A 771 -13.94 -35.93 49.16
C GLU A 771 -12.90 -36.50 48.16
N ALA A 772 -12.87 -35.95 46.95
CA ALA A 772 -11.80 -36.23 45.97
C ALA A 772 -10.55 -35.38 46.26
N ASN A 773 -9.36 -35.99 46.30
CA ASN A 773 -8.08 -35.29 46.43
C ASN A 773 -7.26 -35.43 45.14
N LEU A 774 -7.20 -34.35 44.37
CA LEU A 774 -6.57 -34.33 43.04
C LEU A 774 -5.21 -33.62 43.10
N GLU A 775 -4.13 -34.33 42.76
CA GLU A 775 -2.78 -33.76 42.71
C GLU A 775 -2.38 -33.45 41.26
N LEU A 776 -1.94 -32.21 41.00
CA LEU A 776 -1.54 -31.71 39.68
C LEU A 776 -0.07 -31.28 39.66
N SER A 777 0.69 -31.71 38.67
CA SER A 777 2.09 -31.29 38.50
C SER A 777 2.52 -31.24 37.02
N PHE A 778 3.49 -30.37 36.70
CA PHE A 778 4.16 -30.36 35.41
C PHE A 778 5.37 -31.33 35.42
N SER A 779 5.54 -32.10 34.35
CA SER A 779 6.70 -32.98 34.15
C SER A 779 7.89 -32.23 33.54
N SER A 780 9.12 -32.65 33.88
CA SER A 780 10.37 -32.07 33.36
C SER A 780 10.78 -32.59 31.98
N ALA A 781 9.99 -33.49 31.37
CA ALA A 781 10.27 -34.10 30.07
C ALA A 781 9.77 -33.27 28.86
N GLY A 782 9.08 -32.15 29.09
CA GLY A 782 8.61 -31.23 28.04
C GLY A 782 9.68 -30.31 27.45
N SER A 783 9.25 -29.35 26.61
CA SER A 783 10.14 -28.36 26.02
C SER A 783 10.81 -27.48 27.09
N ARG A 784 12.16 -27.49 27.13
CA ARG A 784 12.94 -26.71 28.12
C ARG A 784 13.17 -25.25 27.72
N VAL A 785 13.17 -24.96 26.42
CA VAL A 785 13.39 -23.63 25.86
C VAL A 785 12.50 -23.48 24.64
N LEU A 786 11.95 -22.29 24.46
CA LEU A 786 11.07 -21.93 23.36
C LEU A 786 11.86 -21.15 22.29
N ARG A 787 12.24 -21.81 21.20
CA ARG A 787 12.87 -21.14 20.05
C ARG A 787 11.80 -20.69 19.08
N LEU A 788 11.68 -19.37 18.87
CA LEU A 788 10.71 -18.81 17.94
C LEU A 788 11.15 -19.08 16.49
N THR A 789 10.47 -20.00 15.81
CA THR A 789 10.61 -20.25 14.38
C THR A 789 9.23 -20.41 13.74
N PRO A 790 9.07 -20.21 12.41
CA PRO A 790 7.76 -20.28 11.74
C PRO A 790 7.00 -21.60 11.90
N SER A 791 7.69 -22.67 12.29
CA SER A 791 7.15 -24.02 12.51
C SER A 791 7.35 -24.54 13.94
N ALA A 792 7.72 -23.65 14.87
CA ALA A 792 7.96 -24.05 16.23
C ALA A 792 6.67 -24.58 16.86
N SER A 793 6.79 -25.64 17.66
CA SER A 793 5.71 -26.14 18.51
C SER A 793 6.18 -26.26 19.94
N LEU A 794 5.30 -25.94 20.89
CA LEU A 794 5.56 -26.06 22.31
C LEU A 794 4.80 -27.29 22.83
N SER A 795 5.52 -28.21 23.49
CA SER A 795 4.91 -29.38 24.11
C SER A 795 5.11 -29.35 25.62
N VAL A 796 4.02 -29.49 26.36
CA VAL A 796 3.99 -29.43 27.83
C VAL A 796 3.31 -30.67 28.37
N GLU A 797 3.90 -31.30 29.37
CA GLU A 797 3.37 -32.53 29.97
C GLU A 797 2.85 -32.25 31.39
N LEU A 798 1.61 -32.68 31.64
CA LEU A 798 0.85 -32.52 32.87
C LEU A 798 0.51 -33.89 33.45
N MET A 799 0.75 -34.06 34.76
CA MET A 799 0.42 -35.25 35.52
C MET A 799 -0.72 -34.94 36.49
N LEU A 800 -1.84 -35.66 36.37
CA LEU A 800 -2.98 -35.57 37.29
C LEU A 800 -3.20 -36.91 37.99
N LYS A 801 -3.34 -36.91 39.32
CA LYS A 801 -3.61 -38.11 40.14
C LYS A 801 -4.79 -37.90 41.07
N ASN A 802 -5.61 -38.92 41.28
CA ASN A 802 -6.63 -38.95 42.32
C ASN A 802 -6.17 -39.84 43.48
N LEU A 803 -6.03 -39.27 44.67
CA LEU A 803 -5.49 -39.95 45.85
C LEU A 803 -6.55 -40.46 46.83
N LYS A 804 -7.81 -39.99 46.72
CA LYS A 804 -8.91 -40.35 47.63
C LYS A 804 -10.09 -40.95 46.85
N GLU A 805 -11.32 -40.48 47.08
CA GLU A 805 -12.55 -41.04 46.52
C GLU A 805 -12.71 -40.72 45.03
N ASP A 806 -13.61 -41.45 44.38
CA ASP A 806 -13.95 -41.26 42.98
C ASP A 806 -14.36 -39.81 42.69
N ALA A 807 -13.67 -39.20 41.73
CA ALA A 807 -13.90 -37.83 41.34
C ALA A 807 -14.77 -37.77 40.07
N TYR A 808 -15.91 -37.11 40.19
CA TYR A 808 -16.84 -36.88 39.08
C TYR A 808 -16.63 -35.47 38.53
N TRP A 809 -16.72 -35.29 37.21
CA TRP A 809 -16.61 -33.98 36.54
C TRP A 809 -15.26 -33.27 36.75
N VAL A 810 -14.17 -34.03 36.64
CA VAL A 810 -12.81 -33.48 36.74
C VAL A 810 -12.47 -32.69 35.48
N HIS A 811 -12.51 -31.37 35.61
CA HIS A 811 -12.03 -30.43 34.59
C HIS A 811 -10.68 -29.86 34.98
N LEU A 812 -9.71 -30.03 34.08
CA LEU A 812 -8.40 -29.40 34.15
C LEU A 812 -8.43 -28.15 33.26
N ASN A 813 -8.21 -26.99 33.86
CA ASN A 813 -8.13 -25.71 33.19
C ASN A 813 -6.67 -25.28 33.08
N LEU A 814 -6.14 -25.22 31.87
CA LEU A 814 -4.79 -24.73 31.57
C LEU A 814 -4.88 -23.33 30.97
N SER A 815 -4.41 -22.32 31.69
CA SER A 815 -4.27 -20.96 31.18
C SER A 815 -2.89 -20.71 30.58
N PHE A 816 -2.89 -20.05 29.42
CA PHE A 816 -1.71 -19.75 28.63
C PHE A 816 -1.82 -18.36 27.98
N PRO A 817 -0.70 -17.66 27.74
CA PRO A 817 -0.71 -16.31 27.20
C PRO A 817 -1.09 -16.27 25.71
N GLN A 818 -1.49 -15.09 25.25
CA GLN A 818 -1.74 -14.82 23.85
C GLN A 818 -0.50 -15.13 23.01
N GLY A 819 -0.71 -15.82 21.88
CA GLY A 819 0.35 -16.23 20.95
C GLY A 819 0.56 -17.72 20.88
N LEU A 820 0.13 -18.47 21.90
CA LEU A 820 -0.01 -19.92 21.81
C LEU A 820 -1.42 -20.26 21.33
N SER A 821 -1.53 -21.24 20.44
CA SER A 821 -2.78 -21.80 19.95
C SER A 821 -2.81 -23.29 20.22
N PHE A 822 -3.88 -23.79 20.82
CA PHE A 822 -4.03 -25.20 21.11
C PHE A 822 -4.09 -26.01 19.81
N ARG A 823 -3.25 -27.05 19.69
CA ARG A 823 -3.20 -27.93 18.52
C ARG A 823 -3.85 -29.27 18.78
N LYS A 824 -3.36 -29.97 19.81
CA LYS A 824 -3.86 -31.30 20.20
C LYS A 824 -3.47 -31.65 21.63
N VAL A 825 -4.15 -32.64 22.16
CA VAL A 825 -3.86 -33.29 23.44
C VAL A 825 -3.63 -34.79 23.21
N GLU A 826 -2.61 -35.36 23.84
CA GLU A 826 -2.30 -36.80 23.76
C GLU A 826 -2.05 -37.38 25.16
N VAL A 827 -2.49 -38.62 25.38
CA VAL A 827 -2.25 -39.34 26.64
C VAL A 827 -1.03 -40.24 26.48
N LEU A 828 0.03 -39.99 27.25
CA LEU A 828 1.35 -40.62 27.04
C LEU A 828 1.43 -42.09 27.48
N LYS A 829 0.47 -42.57 28.30
CA LYS A 829 0.39 -43.97 28.73
C LYS A 829 -0.86 -44.66 28.16
N PRO A 830 -0.71 -45.58 27.19
CA PRO A 830 -1.85 -46.23 26.53
C PRO A 830 -2.62 -47.24 27.39
N HIS A 831 -2.13 -47.58 28.60
CA HIS A 831 -2.79 -48.55 29.50
C HIS A 831 -3.80 -47.94 30.46
N SER A 832 -3.92 -46.61 30.52
CA SER A 832 -5.06 -45.94 31.16
C SER A 832 -6.14 -45.65 30.11
N GLN A 833 -7.24 -46.39 30.12
CA GLN A 833 -8.43 -46.16 29.28
C GLN A 833 -9.20 -44.89 29.69
N ILE A 834 -8.50 -43.79 30.00
CA ILE A 834 -9.12 -42.53 30.43
C ILE A 834 -9.19 -41.62 29.19
N PRO A 835 -10.36 -41.44 28.57
CA PRO A 835 -10.52 -40.51 27.46
C PRO A 835 -10.39 -39.07 27.96
N VAL A 836 -9.48 -38.31 27.36
CA VAL A 836 -9.31 -36.88 27.63
C VAL A 836 -9.84 -36.11 26.43
N SER A 837 -10.79 -35.21 26.67
CA SER A 837 -11.31 -34.29 25.66
C SER A 837 -11.08 -32.85 26.12
N CYS A 838 -10.49 -32.01 25.27
CA CYS A 838 -10.20 -30.64 25.61
C CYS A 838 -10.86 -29.67 24.63
N GLU A 839 -11.37 -28.56 25.17
CA GLU A 839 -11.98 -27.46 24.43
C GLU A 839 -11.36 -26.13 24.88
N GLU A 840 -11.02 -25.27 23.92
CA GLU A 840 -10.52 -23.92 24.19
C GLU A 840 -11.71 -23.00 24.49
N LEU A 841 -11.73 -22.39 25.69
CA LEU A 841 -12.84 -21.54 26.11
C LEU A 841 -12.85 -20.19 25.36
N PRO A 842 -14.04 -19.64 25.06
CA PRO A 842 -14.16 -18.38 24.34
C PRO A 842 -13.55 -17.18 25.07
N ARG A 843 -12.88 -16.32 24.29
CA ARG A 843 -12.15 -15.13 24.74
C ARG A 843 -13.01 -14.20 25.61
N VAL A 844 -12.60 -13.98 26.86
CA VAL A 844 -13.15 -12.91 27.71
C VAL A 844 -12.39 -11.62 27.39
N SER A 845 -13.11 -10.63 26.87
CA SER A 845 -12.61 -9.45 26.12
C SER A 845 -11.67 -8.48 26.88
N LYS A 846 -11.14 -8.83 28.05
CA LYS A 846 -10.23 -8.00 28.85
C LYS A 846 -8.97 -8.70 29.35
N LEU A 847 -8.80 -10.00 29.11
CA LEU A 847 -7.65 -10.78 29.61
C LEU A 847 -6.71 -11.20 28.46
N LEU A 848 -5.41 -11.03 28.68
CA LEU A 848 -4.31 -11.45 27.77
C LEU A 848 -4.05 -12.98 27.78
N THR A 849 -4.86 -13.73 28.53
CA THR A 849 -4.72 -15.17 28.76
C THR A 849 -5.90 -15.93 28.17
N ARG A 850 -5.61 -17.05 27.51
CA ARG A 850 -6.61 -18.03 27.06
C ARG A 850 -6.63 -19.23 28.00
N THR A 851 -7.73 -19.97 28.01
CA THR A 851 -7.90 -21.13 28.90
C THR A 851 -8.38 -22.33 28.10
N LEU A 852 -7.63 -23.43 28.19
CA LEU A 852 -8.02 -24.75 27.68
C LEU A 852 -8.68 -25.52 28.81
N SER A 853 -9.92 -25.96 28.62
CA SER A 853 -10.64 -26.83 29.56
C SER A 853 -10.61 -28.27 29.05
N CYS A 854 -10.01 -29.16 29.82
CA CYS A 854 -9.89 -30.58 29.54
C CYS A 854 -10.77 -31.38 30.49
N ASN A 855 -11.73 -32.14 29.96
CA ASN A 855 -12.46 -33.16 30.70
C ASN A 855 -11.61 -34.43 30.78
N VAL A 856 -11.24 -34.80 32.00
CA VAL A 856 -10.34 -35.93 32.30
C VAL A 856 -11.11 -37.07 32.99
N SER A 857 -12.42 -36.91 33.19
CA SER A 857 -13.18 -37.79 34.07
C SER A 857 -14.00 -38.87 33.36
N SER A 858 -14.29 -38.77 32.07
CA SER A 858 -15.53 -39.37 31.54
C SER A 858 -15.70 -40.90 31.80
N PRO A 859 -16.67 -41.34 32.65
CA PRO A 859 -17.54 -40.57 33.57
C PRO A 859 -17.04 -40.50 35.03
N ILE A 860 -16.07 -41.33 35.44
CA ILE A 860 -15.50 -41.35 36.79
C ILE A 860 -13.97 -41.37 36.73
N PHE A 861 -13.31 -40.42 37.40
CA PHE A 861 -11.88 -40.48 37.66
C PHE A 861 -11.61 -41.24 38.96
N LYS A 862 -11.29 -42.53 38.83
CA LYS A 862 -11.25 -43.49 39.93
C LYS A 862 -10.22 -43.14 41.00
N ALA A 863 -10.54 -43.49 42.25
CA ALA A 863 -9.62 -43.51 43.38
C ALA A 863 -8.29 -44.23 43.03
N GLY A 864 -7.15 -43.61 43.34
CA GLY A 864 -5.82 -44.16 43.11
C GLY A 864 -5.33 -44.13 41.65
N SER A 865 -6.12 -43.60 40.71
CA SER A 865 -5.74 -43.52 39.29
C SER A 865 -4.95 -42.24 38.97
N GLY A 866 -4.13 -42.29 37.93
CA GLY A 866 -3.38 -41.13 37.46
C GLY A 866 -3.20 -41.14 35.94
N VAL A 867 -3.15 -39.95 35.34
CA VAL A 867 -3.05 -39.75 33.90
C VAL A 867 -1.96 -38.73 33.56
N ALA A 868 -1.22 -39.02 32.50
CA ALA A 868 -0.17 -38.18 31.94
C ALA A 868 -0.67 -37.60 30.61
N ILE A 869 -0.80 -36.28 30.54
CA ILE A 869 -1.39 -35.56 29.42
C ILE A 869 -0.31 -34.68 28.80
N GLN A 870 -0.03 -34.88 27.52
CA GLN A 870 0.80 -33.98 26.71
C GLN A 870 -0.09 -33.01 25.95
N VAL A 871 0.09 -31.71 26.19
CA VAL A 871 -0.60 -30.65 25.47
C VAL A 871 0.39 -30.02 24.49
N MET A 872 0.00 -29.93 23.23
CA MET A 872 0.80 -29.34 22.17
C MET A 872 0.17 -28.03 21.68
N PHE A 873 1.01 -27.00 21.58
CA PHE A 873 0.66 -25.68 21.09
C PHE A 873 1.39 -25.35 19.79
N HIS A 874 0.69 -24.66 18.90
CA HIS A 874 1.25 -23.94 17.76
C HIS A 874 1.53 -22.49 18.18
N MET A 875 2.55 -21.85 17.61
CA MET A 875 2.90 -20.47 17.92
C MET A 875 2.45 -19.52 16.81
N LEU A 876 1.82 -18.41 17.18
CA LEU A 876 1.44 -17.35 16.26
C LEU A 876 2.63 -16.38 16.07
N LEU A 877 2.94 -16.06 14.82
CA LEU A 877 4.12 -15.26 14.45
C LEU A 877 4.11 -13.83 15.04
N ASN A 878 2.95 -13.22 15.25
CA ASN A 878 2.81 -11.84 15.74
C ASN A 878 2.81 -11.72 17.28
N SER A 879 3.43 -12.65 18.00
CA SER A 879 3.35 -12.71 19.47
C SER A 879 4.54 -12.04 20.14
N SER A 880 4.31 -10.99 20.92
CA SER A 880 5.31 -10.33 21.76
C SER A 880 5.31 -10.94 23.17
N TRP A 881 6.12 -11.98 23.38
CA TRP A 881 6.41 -12.48 24.72
C TRP A 881 7.55 -11.67 25.37
N GLY A 882 7.68 -11.77 26.69
CA GLY A 882 8.88 -11.33 27.40
C GLY A 882 9.92 -12.44 27.45
N ASP A 883 10.77 -12.42 28.49
CA ASP A 883 11.87 -13.38 28.66
C ASP A 883 11.40 -14.84 28.89
N SER A 884 10.16 -15.03 29.35
CA SER A 884 9.58 -16.35 29.61
C SER A 884 8.07 -16.40 29.41
N VAL A 885 7.56 -17.57 29.03
CA VAL A 885 6.13 -17.88 28.94
C VAL A 885 5.70 -18.65 30.18
N GLU A 886 4.77 -18.08 30.95
CA GLU A 886 4.15 -18.73 32.10
C GLU A 886 2.87 -19.47 31.72
N LEU A 887 2.71 -20.68 32.26
CA LEU A 887 1.54 -21.52 32.09
C LEU A 887 1.00 -21.87 33.47
N HIS A 888 -0.31 -21.70 33.68
CA HIS A 888 -0.96 -22.05 34.95
C HIS A 888 -2.04 -23.10 34.73
N ALA A 889 -1.99 -24.19 35.50
CA ALA A 889 -2.97 -25.27 35.43
C ALA A 889 -3.73 -25.36 36.75
N THR A 890 -5.05 -25.52 36.67
CA THR A 890 -5.97 -25.57 37.83
C THR A 890 -7.01 -26.67 37.64
N VAL A 891 -7.52 -27.24 38.73
CA VAL A 891 -8.55 -28.29 38.70
C VAL A 891 -9.74 -27.91 39.59
N ASN A 892 -10.96 -28.05 39.07
CA ASN A 892 -12.19 -27.63 39.74
C ASN A 892 -12.66 -28.61 40.84
N ILE A 893 -12.02 -28.63 42.03
CA ILE A 893 -12.55 -29.21 43.29
C ILE A 893 -12.05 -28.37 44.49
N LEU A 894 -12.78 -28.35 45.61
CA LEU A 894 -12.42 -27.68 46.88
C LEU A 894 -11.05 -28.17 47.41
N GLY A 895 -9.99 -27.51 46.97
CA GLY A 895 -8.59 -27.70 47.39
C GLY A 895 -7.65 -26.89 46.49
N ASN A 896 -6.58 -26.31 47.05
CA ASN A 896 -5.58 -25.54 46.29
C ASN A 896 -4.75 -26.46 45.37
N ASN A 897 -5.28 -26.82 44.21
CA ASN A 897 -4.63 -27.70 43.24
C ASN A 897 -4.19 -26.90 42.01
N VAL A 898 -3.19 -26.04 42.20
CA VAL A 898 -2.61 -25.17 41.17
C VAL A 898 -1.18 -25.60 40.87
N ALA A 899 -0.85 -25.77 39.59
CA ALA A 899 0.52 -25.98 39.12
C ALA A 899 0.91 -24.83 38.18
N THR A 900 2.16 -24.39 38.24
CA THR A 900 2.69 -23.35 37.36
C THR A 900 4.04 -23.77 36.79
N THR A 901 4.32 -23.38 35.54
CA THR A 901 5.64 -23.59 34.91
C THR A 901 6.00 -22.37 34.06
N SER A 902 7.29 -22.09 33.94
CA SER A 902 7.83 -20.98 33.16
C SER A 902 8.87 -21.50 32.17
N ILE A 903 8.71 -21.13 30.89
CA ILE A 903 9.55 -21.60 29.79
C ILE A 903 10.27 -20.40 29.16
N PRO A 904 11.62 -20.35 29.15
CA PRO A 904 12.37 -19.24 28.57
C PRO A 904 12.23 -19.16 27.05
N VAL A 905 12.20 -17.94 26.50
CA VAL A 905 12.00 -17.65 25.07
C VAL A 905 13.30 -17.15 24.43
N LEU A 906 13.63 -17.68 23.24
CA LEU A 906 14.73 -17.22 22.39
C LEU A 906 14.23 -16.67 21.06
N TYR A 907 14.70 -15.49 20.67
CA TYR A 907 14.31 -14.79 19.43
C TYR A 907 15.31 -15.05 18.29
N PRO A 908 14.85 -15.32 17.06
CA PRO A 908 15.73 -15.52 15.92
C PRO A 908 16.27 -14.17 15.44
N ILE A 909 17.53 -14.16 14.99
CA ILE A 909 18.10 -13.05 14.21
C ILE A 909 18.58 -13.61 12.87
N ASN A 910 18.26 -12.89 11.80
CA ASN A 910 18.61 -13.27 10.44
C ASN A 910 19.75 -12.39 9.91
N ILE A 911 20.98 -12.90 10.03
CA ILE A 911 22.20 -12.22 9.59
C ILE A 911 22.85 -13.07 8.50
N LEU A 912 23.05 -12.44 7.34
CA LEU A 912 23.74 -13.01 6.20
C LEU A 912 24.97 -12.16 5.90
N THR A 913 26.11 -12.80 5.74
CA THR A 913 27.35 -12.13 5.35
C THR A 913 27.87 -12.74 4.06
N GLU A 914 28.11 -11.89 3.05
CA GLU A 914 28.61 -12.30 1.74
C GLU A 914 29.88 -11.51 1.40
N ASP A 915 30.87 -12.13 0.78
CA ASP A 915 31.98 -11.44 0.14
C ASP A 915 31.58 -10.93 -1.25
N LYS A 916 32.15 -9.80 -1.69
CA LYS A 916 31.87 -9.20 -2.99
C LYS A 916 33.00 -9.46 -3.99
N GLU A 917 32.60 -9.66 -5.25
CA GLU A 917 33.51 -9.89 -6.39
C GLU A 917 34.54 -8.76 -6.60
N ASN A 918 34.25 -7.53 -6.16
CA ASN A 918 35.16 -6.38 -6.25
C ASN A 918 36.37 -6.47 -5.30
N SER A 919 36.52 -7.56 -4.55
CA SER A 919 37.65 -7.78 -3.66
C SER A 919 38.94 -8.10 -4.43
N THR A 920 40.09 -7.67 -3.92
CA THR A 920 41.40 -7.95 -4.52
C THR A 920 41.80 -9.40 -4.26
N LEU A 921 41.69 -10.27 -5.28
CA LEU A 921 41.98 -11.71 -5.14
C LEU A 921 43.46 -12.06 -5.39
N TYR A 922 44.20 -11.24 -6.12
CA TYR A 922 45.61 -11.47 -6.41
C TYR A 922 46.42 -10.17 -6.48
N VAL A 923 47.68 -10.23 -6.04
CA VAL A 923 48.66 -9.14 -6.14
C VAL A 923 50.00 -9.74 -6.59
N SER A 924 50.67 -9.11 -7.56
CA SER A 924 51.99 -9.57 -8.00
C SER A 924 53.07 -8.49 -7.89
N PHE A 925 54.26 -8.87 -7.44
CA PHE A 925 55.43 -8.00 -7.35
C PHE A 925 56.50 -8.43 -8.36
N THR A 926 56.96 -7.49 -9.18
CA THR A 926 58.06 -7.67 -10.15
C THR A 926 59.24 -6.77 -9.77
N PRO A 927 60.48 -7.07 -10.21
CA PRO A 927 61.67 -6.29 -9.83
C PRO A 927 61.62 -4.83 -10.28
N LYS A 928 60.86 -4.53 -11.34
CA LYS A 928 60.67 -3.17 -11.91
C LYS A 928 59.33 -2.54 -11.51
N GLY A 929 58.48 -3.27 -10.78
CA GLY A 929 57.14 -2.84 -10.40
C GLY A 929 57.08 -1.99 -9.13
N PRO A 930 55.88 -1.50 -8.76
CA PRO A 930 55.67 -0.75 -7.53
C PRO A 930 55.95 -1.61 -6.28
N LYS A 931 56.71 -1.07 -5.32
CA LYS A 931 57.07 -1.74 -4.07
C LYS A 931 55.93 -1.80 -3.05
N ASN A 932 54.91 -0.97 -3.20
CA ASN A 932 53.73 -0.92 -2.35
C ASN A 932 52.46 -1.10 -3.19
N GLN A 933 51.54 -1.94 -2.72
CA GLN A 933 50.23 -2.12 -3.34
C GLN A 933 49.12 -2.05 -2.30
N THR A 934 48.06 -1.34 -2.64
CA THR A 934 46.85 -1.22 -1.81
C THR A 934 45.87 -2.32 -2.18
N VAL A 935 45.40 -3.03 -1.17
CA VAL A 935 44.47 -4.16 -1.26
C VAL A 935 43.13 -3.75 -0.67
N LYS A 936 42.03 -4.18 -1.27
CA LYS A 936 40.69 -3.93 -0.74
C LYS A 936 39.87 -5.21 -0.73
N HIS A 937 39.30 -5.57 0.40
CA HIS A 937 38.31 -6.64 0.52
C HIS A 937 36.95 -6.04 0.90
N PHE A 938 35.91 -6.46 0.20
CA PHE A 938 34.56 -5.95 0.36
C PHE A 938 33.64 -7.05 0.88
N TYR A 939 32.96 -6.76 1.97
CA TYR A 939 31.93 -7.62 2.53
C TYR A 939 30.60 -6.88 2.59
N GLN A 940 29.52 -7.62 2.39
CA GLN A 940 28.16 -7.16 2.58
C GLN A 940 27.53 -7.91 3.75
N VAL A 941 27.08 -7.16 4.75
CA VAL A 941 26.23 -7.68 5.83
C VAL A 941 24.79 -7.30 5.52
N ARG A 942 23.95 -8.31 5.38
CA ARG A 942 22.50 -8.17 5.24
C ARG A 942 21.83 -8.68 6.49
N ILE A 943 21.12 -7.80 7.16
CA ILE A 943 20.27 -8.16 8.29
C ILE A 943 18.85 -8.14 7.76
N GLN A 944 18.27 -9.31 7.54
CA GLN A 944 16.92 -9.39 7.02
C GLN A 944 15.93 -9.08 8.13
N PRO A 945 14.97 -8.17 7.90
CA PRO A 945 13.97 -7.83 8.90
C PRO A 945 13.12 -9.06 9.24
N SER A 946 12.90 -9.27 10.53
CA SER A 946 12.09 -10.35 11.07
C SER A 946 10.83 -9.79 11.73
N VAL A 947 9.80 -10.63 11.88
CA VAL A 947 8.56 -10.25 12.59
C VAL A 947 8.83 -9.86 14.06
N TYR A 948 10.01 -10.16 14.59
CA TYR A 948 10.41 -9.94 15.99
C TYR A 948 11.40 -8.78 16.20
N ASP A 949 11.53 -7.86 15.23
CA ASP A 949 12.54 -6.78 15.22
C ASP A 949 12.41 -5.71 16.32
N HIS A 950 11.43 -5.82 17.22
CA HIS A 950 11.27 -4.87 18.32
C HIS A 950 12.32 -5.01 19.44
N ASN A 951 13.03 -6.15 19.50
CA ASN A 951 14.02 -6.46 20.54
C ASN A 951 15.36 -6.96 19.95
N VAL A 952 15.91 -6.29 18.94
CA VAL A 952 17.22 -6.66 18.37
C VAL A 952 18.33 -6.28 19.36
N PRO A 953 19.27 -7.18 19.69
CA PRO A 953 20.38 -6.88 20.60
C PRO A 953 21.41 -5.97 19.91
N ALA A 954 22.34 -5.43 20.69
CA ALA A 954 23.51 -4.80 20.12
C ALA A 954 24.30 -5.84 19.29
N LEU A 955 24.46 -5.55 18.00
CA LEU A 955 25.20 -6.38 17.06
C LEU A 955 26.63 -5.85 16.95
N GLU A 956 27.60 -6.75 16.86
CA GLU A 956 29.01 -6.39 16.73
C GLU A 956 29.63 -7.16 15.55
N ALA A 957 30.24 -6.45 14.62
CA ALA A 957 31.03 -7.03 13.54
C ALA A 957 32.47 -7.25 14.02
N LEU A 958 32.91 -8.50 13.92
CA LEU A 958 34.27 -8.95 14.20
C LEU A 958 34.99 -9.19 12.87
N VAL A 959 35.89 -8.27 12.52
CA VAL A 959 36.73 -8.38 11.32
C VAL A 959 38.09 -8.93 11.71
N GLY A 960 38.36 -10.18 11.34
CA GLY A 960 39.66 -10.81 11.50
C GLY A 960 40.59 -10.50 10.33
N VAL A 961 41.79 -10.01 10.63
CA VAL A 961 42.85 -9.80 9.63
C VAL A 961 44.15 -10.51 10.04
N PRO A 962 45.06 -10.77 9.08
CA PRO A 962 46.42 -11.18 9.39
C PRO A 962 47.10 -10.09 10.20
N GLY A 963 47.68 -10.46 11.33
CA GLY A 963 48.43 -9.52 12.17
C GLY A 963 49.78 -9.17 11.54
N PRO A 964 50.42 -8.09 12.00
CA PRO A 964 51.63 -7.55 11.38
C PRO A 964 52.74 -8.61 11.35
N HIS A 965 52.98 -9.19 10.17
CA HIS A 965 54.09 -10.11 9.96
C HIS A 965 55.35 -9.30 9.64
N SER A 966 56.40 -9.50 10.42
CA SER A 966 57.69 -8.79 10.31
C SER A 966 58.86 -9.71 9.93
N GLU A 967 58.61 -11.01 9.72
CA GLU A 967 59.63 -11.97 9.26
C GLU A 967 59.30 -12.42 7.83
N GLY A 968 60.06 -11.90 6.85
CA GLY A 968 59.90 -12.20 5.43
C GLY A 968 60.04 -10.96 4.54
N PRO A 969 60.00 -11.11 3.21
CA PRO A 969 60.28 -10.03 2.27
C PRO A 969 59.19 -8.95 2.20
N ILE A 970 58.05 -9.14 2.88
CA ILE A 970 56.86 -8.28 2.78
C ILE A 970 56.32 -7.91 4.16
N THR A 971 55.99 -6.63 4.34
CA THR A 971 55.21 -6.13 5.48
C THR A 971 53.81 -5.72 5.04
N HIS A 972 52.81 -5.91 5.90
CA HIS A 972 51.44 -5.50 5.60
C HIS A 972 50.77 -4.80 6.78
N LYS A 973 49.91 -3.83 6.47
CA LYS A 973 49.07 -3.11 7.44
C LYS A 973 47.63 -3.10 6.96
N TRP A 974 46.69 -3.32 7.87
CA TRP A 974 45.25 -3.39 7.58
C TRP A 974 44.48 -2.31 8.34
N GLY A 975 43.44 -1.79 7.71
CA GLY A 975 42.45 -0.88 8.26
C GLY A 975 41.04 -1.33 7.84
N VAL A 976 40.04 -0.88 8.59
CA VAL A 976 38.63 -1.22 8.36
C VAL A 976 37.83 0.07 8.26
N GLU A 977 37.11 0.23 7.16
CA GLU A 977 36.17 1.31 6.92
C GLU A 977 34.77 0.72 6.74
N MET A 978 33.75 1.35 7.31
CA MET A 978 32.35 0.93 7.17
C MET A 978 31.51 2.04 6.56
N VAL A 979 30.47 1.65 5.82
CA VAL A 979 29.44 2.56 5.30
C VAL A 979 28.10 2.09 5.84
N PRO A 980 27.44 2.84 6.75
CA PRO A 980 27.83 4.15 7.32
C PRO A 980 29.08 4.10 8.23
N PRO A 981 29.78 5.23 8.45
CA PRO A 981 31.03 5.26 9.22
C PRO A 981 30.81 4.97 10.70
N VAL A 982 31.60 4.03 11.24
CA VAL A 982 31.61 3.60 12.64
C VAL A 982 33.06 3.50 13.14
N SER A 983 33.31 3.85 14.40
CA SER A 983 34.61 3.64 15.05
C SER A 983 34.84 2.16 15.38
N CYS A 984 35.87 1.56 14.78
CA CYS A 984 36.30 0.19 15.06
C CYS A 984 37.54 0.17 15.97
N HIS A 985 37.59 -0.76 16.92
CA HIS A 985 38.71 -0.94 17.85
C HIS A 985 39.51 -2.22 17.53
N PRO A 986 40.83 -2.14 17.30
CA PRO A 986 41.66 -3.33 17.10
C PRO A 986 42.03 -3.98 18.45
N GLU A 987 41.98 -5.30 18.49
CA GLU A 987 42.45 -6.15 19.58
C GLU A 987 43.40 -7.22 19.01
N ASP A 988 44.63 -7.29 19.53
CA ASP A 988 45.62 -8.29 19.15
C ASP A 988 45.44 -9.56 19.97
N LEU A 989 45.36 -10.72 19.31
CA LEU A 989 45.13 -12.01 19.97
C LEU A 989 46.46 -12.62 20.43
N GLU A 990 46.69 -12.67 21.74
CA GLU A 990 47.78 -13.48 22.32
C GLU A 990 47.35 -14.94 22.44
N THR A 991 47.76 -15.86 21.54
CA THR A 991 47.87 -17.30 21.87
C THR A 991 48.59 -18.21 20.84
N LEU A 992 49.11 -19.32 21.39
CA LEU A 992 50.10 -20.32 20.94
C LEU A 992 49.80 -21.13 19.66
N PRO A 993 50.84 -21.71 19.01
CA PRO A 993 50.74 -22.38 17.72
C PRO A 993 50.08 -23.76 17.85
N GLY A 994 48.86 -23.90 17.33
CA GLY A 994 48.14 -25.16 17.31
C GLY A 994 47.24 -25.29 16.09
N VAL A 995 47.72 -26.09 15.13
CA VAL A 995 46.99 -26.70 13.99
C VAL A 995 46.63 -25.75 12.83
N ALA A 996 47.02 -26.18 11.64
CA ALA A 996 46.92 -25.48 10.37
C ALA A 996 45.47 -25.37 9.88
N GLU A 997 44.81 -24.25 10.17
CA GLU A 997 43.68 -23.73 9.38
C GLU A 997 44.14 -22.52 8.56
N PRO A 998 43.78 -22.39 7.26
CA PRO A 998 44.35 -21.38 6.35
C PRO A 998 44.00 -19.90 6.64
N CYS A 999 43.27 -19.60 7.71
CA CYS A 999 42.68 -18.28 7.97
C CYS A 999 42.58 -17.92 9.48
N LEU A 1000 43.59 -18.22 10.30
CA LEU A 1000 43.59 -17.77 11.71
C LEU A 1000 43.92 -16.26 11.81
N PRO A 1001 42.98 -15.39 12.23
CA PRO A 1001 43.25 -13.96 12.37
C PRO A 1001 44.15 -13.71 13.58
N ARG A 1002 45.14 -12.82 13.46
CA ARG A 1002 46.00 -12.42 14.59
C ARG A 1002 45.61 -11.07 15.19
N THR A 1003 44.90 -10.23 14.42
CA THR A 1003 44.27 -9.00 14.90
C THR A 1003 42.79 -9.05 14.57
N LYS A 1004 41.93 -8.73 15.53
CA LYS A 1004 40.47 -8.61 15.34
C LYS A 1004 40.04 -7.16 15.53
N PHE A 1005 39.25 -6.64 14.60
CA PHE A 1005 38.59 -5.34 14.75
C PHE A 1005 37.16 -5.53 15.24
N HIS A 1006 36.84 -4.86 16.33
CA HIS A 1006 35.53 -4.80 16.97
C HIS A 1006 34.79 -3.56 16.49
N CYS A 1007 33.70 -3.75 15.75
CA CYS A 1007 32.94 -2.67 15.12
C CYS A 1007 31.45 -2.77 15.50
N PRO A 1008 30.90 -1.83 16.29
CA PRO A 1008 29.50 -1.88 16.69
C PRO A 1008 28.56 -1.61 15.49
N LEU A 1009 27.60 -2.48 15.24
CA LEU A 1009 26.65 -2.32 14.12
C LEU A 1009 25.36 -1.64 14.59
N VAL A 1010 24.88 -0.69 13.79
CA VAL A 1010 23.54 -0.10 13.93
C VAL A 1010 22.61 -0.78 12.93
N PHE A 1011 21.43 -1.18 13.38
CA PHE A 1011 20.45 -1.88 12.54
C PHE A 1011 20.09 -1.04 11.30
N LYS A 1012 20.51 -1.54 10.12
CA LYS A 1012 20.21 -1.01 8.78
C LYS A 1012 20.11 -2.19 7.82
N GLU A 1013 19.31 -2.04 6.76
CA GLU A 1013 19.03 -3.13 5.79
C GLU A 1013 20.30 -3.68 5.12
N GLU A 1014 21.26 -2.81 4.79
CA GLU A 1014 22.54 -3.22 4.20
C GLU A 1014 23.70 -2.41 4.80
N ILE A 1015 24.77 -3.11 5.19
CA ILE A 1015 26.01 -2.52 5.68
C ILE A 1015 27.17 -3.04 4.84
N LEU A 1016 27.94 -2.12 4.28
CA LEU A 1016 29.13 -2.45 3.50
C LEU A 1016 30.37 -2.27 4.36
N VAL A 1017 31.15 -3.33 4.48
CA VAL A 1017 32.41 -3.35 5.22
C VAL A 1017 33.56 -3.43 4.23
N GLN A 1018 34.38 -2.38 4.21
CA GLN A 1018 35.56 -2.28 3.36
C GLN A 1018 36.81 -2.46 4.22
N VAL A 1019 37.53 -3.55 3.99
CA VAL A 1019 38.82 -3.80 4.65
C VAL A 1019 39.92 -3.37 3.69
N THR A 1020 40.72 -2.38 4.09
CA THR A 1020 41.82 -1.83 3.28
C THR A 1020 43.15 -2.31 3.83
N GLY A 1021 43.98 -2.92 2.98
CA GLY A 1021 45.31 -3.38 3.29
C GLY A 1021 46.36 -2.61 2.49
N THR A 1022 47.55 -2.45 3.05
CA THR A 1022 48.76 -2.06 2.31
C THR A 1022 49.76 -3.19 2.42
N VAL A 1023 50.25 -3.67 1.28
CA VAL A 1023 51.26 -4.74 1.20
C VAL A 1023 52.51 -4.13 0.59
N GLU A 1024 53.62 -4.17 1.31
CA GLU A 1024 54.89 -3.53 0.96
C GLU A 1024 56.02 -4.55 0.90
N LEU A 1025 56.77 -4.56 -0.20
CA LEU A 1025 57.96 -5.38 -0.41
C LEU A 1025 59.19 -4.66 0.18
N VAL A 1026 59.73 -5.21 1.27
CA VAL A 1026 60.83 -4.64 2.06
C VAL A 1026 62.19 -5.25 1.68
N GLU A 1027 62.25 -6.52 1.25
CA GLU A 1027 63.49 -7.18 0.81
C GLU A 1027 63.57 -7.35 -0.72
N GLU A 1028 64.80 -7.45 -1.24
CA GLU A 1028 65.03 -7.71 -2.67
C GLU A 1028 64.59 -9.12 -3.09
N ILE A 1029 63.95 -9.23 -4.26
CA ILE A 1029 63.43 -10.48 -4.82
C ILE A 1029 64.60 -11.40 -5.19
N LYS A 1030 64.90 -12.39 -4.35
CA LYS A 1030 65.96 -13.39 -4.60
C LYS A 1030 65.46 -14.65 -5.32
N ALA A 1031 64.17 -14.98 -5.21
CA ALA A 1031 63.52 -16.15 -5.82
C ALA A 1031 62.00 -15.94 -5.92
N PRO A 1032 61.29 -16.63 -6.83
CA PRO A 1032 59.83 -16.58 -6.86
C PRO A 1032 59.23 -17.23 -5.61
N PHE A 1033 58.21 -16.60 -5.04
CA PHE A 1033 57.53 -17.05 -3.81
C PHE A 1033 56.05 -16.67 -3.85
N THR A 1034 55.18 -17.56 -3.34
CA THR A 1034 53.72 -17.38 -3.35
C THR A 1034 53.14 -17.69 -1.98
N PHE A 1035 52.28 -16.83 -1.44
CA PHE A 1035 51.57 -17.06 -0.18
C PHE A 1035 50.17 -16.45 -0.21
N SER A 1036 49.30 -16.86 0.72
CA SER A 1036 47.93 -16.36 0.82
C SER A 1036 47.71 -15.53 2.09
N LEU A 1037 47.05 -14.39 1.94
CA LEU A 1037 46.55 -13.56 3.05
C LEU A 1037 45.03 -13.67 3.10
N CYS A 1038 44.47 -13.90 4.28
CA CYS A 1038 43.04 -14.13 4.48
C CYS A 1038 42.46 -13.09 5.44
N SER A 1039 41.32 -12.48 5.09
CA SER A 1039 40.49 -11.74 6.06
C SER A 1039 39.14 -12.42 6.22
N SER A 1040 38.55 -12.27 7.39
CA SER A 1040 37.25 -12.85 7.74
C SER A 1040 36.36 -11.82 8.39
N LEU A 1041 35.06 -11.86 8.10
CA LEU A 1041 34.05 -11.07 8.77
C LEU A 1041 33.06 -12.02 9.46
N SER A 1042 32.78 -11.78 10.74
CA SER A 1042 31.70 -12.44 11.46
C SER A 1042 30.87 -11.45 12.27
N VAL A 1043 29.60 -11.75 12.53
CA VAL A 1043 28.74 -10.91 13.38
C VAL A 1043 28.37 -11.66 14.65
N SER A 1044 28.59 -11.03 15.81
CA SER A 1044 28.29 -11.56 17.14
C SER A 1044 27.21 -10.75 17.86
N PHE A 1045 26.49 -11.42 18.76
CA PHE A 1045 25.48 -10.83 19.63
C PHE A 1045 25.27 -11.67 20.90
N ASP A 1046 24.51 -11.14 21.86
CA ASP A 1046 24.18 -11.85 23.11
C ASP A 1046 23.31 -13.10 22.86
N SER A 1047 23.89 -14.28 23.04
CA SER A 1047 23.22 -15.56 22.82
C SER A 1047 22.28 -15.98 23.96
N SER A 1048 22.14 -15.18 25.03
CA SER A 1048 21.25 -15.51 26.15
C SER A 1048 19.76 -15.38 25.78
N LYS A 1049 19.44 -14.47 24.86
CA LYS A 1049 18.06 -14.18 24.41
C LYS A 1049 17.85 -14.40 22.91
N HIS A 1050 18.92 -14.55 22.15
CA HIS A 1050 18.85 -14.60 20.69
C HIS A 1050 19.62 -15.79 20.11
N PHE A 1051 19.26 -16.20 18.88
CA PHE A 1051 19.97 -17.26 18.16
C PHE A 1051 20.01 -17.01 16.65
N HIS A 1052 21.00 -17.60 15.96
CA HIS A 1052 21.11 -17.52 14.50
C HIS A 1052 20.07 -18.41 13.82
N LEU A 1053 19.20 -17.84 12.97
CA LEU A 1053 18.17 -18.60 12.27
C LEU A 1053 18.74 -19.63 11.28
N TYR A 1054 19.76 -19.24 10.49
CA TYR A 1054 20.43 -20.08 9.49
C TYR A 1054 21.74 -20.71 10.00
N GLY A 1055 21.96 -20.69 11.32
CA GLY A 1055 23.20 -21.14 11.95
C GLY A 1055 24.33 -20.09 11.89
N SER A 1056 25.38 -20.28 12.69
CA SER A 1056 26.50 -19.35 12.83
C SER A 1056 27.39 -19.22 11.60
N ASN A 1057 27.34 -20.19 10.68
CA ASN A 1057 28.14 -20.17 9.45
C ASN A 1057 27.60 -19.16 8.43
N ALA A 1058 26.30 -18.88 8.42
CA ALA A 1058 25.69 -17.91 7.51
C ALA A 1058 26.09 -16.46 7.83
N SER A 1059 26.56 -16.22 9.06
CA SER A 1059 27.09 -14.93 9.51
C SER A 1059 28.63 -14.86 9.46
N LEU A 1060 29.30 -15.79 8.78
CA LEU A 1060 30.75 -15.79 8.57
C LEU A 1060 31.07 -15.73 7.06
N ALA A 1061 31.87 -14.74 6.65
CA ALA A 1061 32.41 -14.63 5.30
C ALA A 1061 33.95 -14.52 5.34
N GLN A 1062 34.64 -15.06 4.32
CA GLN A 1062 36.10 -15.05 4.25
C GLN A 1062 36.57 -14.72 2.83
N VAL A 1063 37.61 -13.88 2.71
CA VAL A 1063 38.25 -13.53 1.44
C VAL A 1063 39.72 -13.92 1.52
N VAL A 1064 40.18 -14.72 0.55
CA VAL A 1064 41.56 -15.19 0.44
C VAL A 1064 42.22 -14.53 -0.77
N MET A 1065 43.26 -13.74 -0.52
CA MET A 1065 44.09 -13.11 -1.54
C MET A 1065 45.41 -13.87 -1.70
N LYS A 1066 45.83 -14.11 -2.95
CA LYS A 1066 47.16 -14.66 -3.26
C LYS A 1066 48.16 -13.55 -3.59
N VAL A 1067 49.36 -13.64 -3.04
CA VAL A 1067 50.46 -12.71 -3.31
C VAL A 1067 51.60 -13.46 -3.99
N ASP A 1068 51.92 -13.06 -5.22
CA ASP A 1068 52.93 -13.70 -6.07
C ASP A 1068 54.13 -12.77 -6.27
N ILE A 1069 55.34 -13.26 -5.96
CA ILE A 1069 56.58 -12.55 -6.25
C ILE A 1069 57.23 -13.18 -7.48
N VAL A 1070 57.39 -12.41 -8.55
CA VAL A 1070 57.88 -12.88 -9.85
C VAL A 1070 59.32 -12.43 -10.07
N TYR A 1071 60.21 -13.34 -10.48
CA TYR A 1071 61.62 -13.06 -10.78
C TYR A 1071 61.89 -13.17 -12.28
N GLU A 1072 62.24 -12.07 -12.95
CA GLU A 1072 62.63 -12.06 -14.36
C GLU A 1072 64.14 -12.22 -14.52
N LYS A 1073 64.57 -13.14 -15.40
CA LYS A 1073 65.97 -13.41 -15.71
C LYS A 1073 66.34 -12.76 -17.05
N GLU A 1074 67.36 -11.89 -17.11
CA GLU A 1074 67.79 -11.26 -18.38
C GLU A 1074 68.40 -12.28 -19.35
N MET A 1075 67.75 -12.48 -20.50
CA MET A 1075 68.14 -13.43 -21.56
C MET A 1075 69.01 -12.80 -22.67
N LEU A 1076 69.62 -11.63 -22.43
CA LEU A 1076 70.34 -10.85 -23.46
C LEU A 1076 71.47 -11.65 -24.14
N TYR A 1077 72.14 -12.52 -23.39
CA TYR A 1077 73.25 -13.35 -23.89
C TYR A 1077 72.80 -14.39 -24.94
N VAL A 1078 71.56 -14.88 -24.84
CA VAL A 1078 70.99 -15.88 -25.76
C VAL A 1078 70.68 -15.26 -27.12
N TYR A 1079 70.18 -14.01 -27.13
CA TYR A 1079 69.89 -13.29 -28.38
C TYR A 1079 71.17 -12.94 -29.17
N VAL A 1080 72.24 -12.53 -28.48
CA VAL A 1080 73.52 -12.20 -29.13
C VAL A 1080 74.17 -13.45 -29.75
N LEU A 1081 74.15 -14.59 -29.04
CA LEU A 1081 74.67 -15.86 -29.55
C LEU A 1081 73.87 -16.39 -30.75
N SER A 1082 72.54 -16.25 -30.73
CA SER A 1082 71.68 -16.64 -31.85
C SER A 1082 71.94 -15.82 -33.11
N GLY A 1083 72.15 -14.50 -32.96
CA GLY A 1083 72.50 -13.61 -34.08
C GLY A 1083 73.84 -13.95 -34.75
N ILE A 1084 74.87 -14.28 -33.95
CA ILE A 1084 76.19 -14.68 -34.49
C ILE A 1084 76.10 -16.03 -35.20
N GLY A 1085 75.32 -16.98 -34.66
CA GLY A 1085 75.09 -18.29 -35.29
C GLY A 1085 74.35 -18.19 -36.63
N GLY A 1086 73.34 -17.32 -36.70
CA GLY A 1086 72.59 -17.07 -37.94
C GLY A 1086 73.43 -16.47 -39.07
N LEU A 1087 74.34 -15.54 -38.74
CA LEU A 1087 75.22 -14.91 -39.72
C LEU A 1087 76.23 -15.91 -40.32
N LEU A 1088 76.76 -16.81 -39.49
CA LEU A 1088 77.67 -17.88 -39.92
C LEU A 1088 76.97 -18.86 -40.87
N LEU A 1089 75.73 -19.24 -40.57
CA LEU A 1089 74.94 -20.12 -41.44
C LEU A 1089 74.67 -19.48 -42.82
N LEU A 1090 74.39 -18.17 -42.84
CA LEU A 1090 74.10 -17.45 -44.08
C LEU A 1090 75.33 -17.34 -45.00
N LEU A 1091 76.52 -17.15 -44.43
CA LEU A 1091 77.79 -17.17 -45.18
C LEU A 1091 78.07 -18.55 -45.80
N VAL A 1092 77.76 -19.64 -45.08
CA VAL A 1092 77.91 -21.01 -45.61
C VAL A 1092 76.95 -21.23 -46.79
N ILE A 1093 75.71 -20.80 -46.67
CA ILE A 1093 74.71 -20.91 -47.76
C ILE A 1093 75.16 -20.11 -48.99
N PHE A 1094 75.69 -18.89 -48.80
CA PHE A 1094 76.17 -18.06 -49.90
C PHE A 1094 77.35 -18.71 -50.65
N ALA A 1095 78.30 -19.30 -49.92
CA ALA A 1095 79.42 -20.02 -50.51
C ALA A 1095 78.98 -21.26 -51.32
N VAL A 1096 77.96 -21.98 -50.83
CA VAL A 1096 77.35 -23.12 -51.54
C VAL A 1096 76.67 -22.65 -52.83
N LEU A 1097 75.82 -21.62 -52.77
CA LEU A 1097 75.10 -21.10 -53.94
C LEU A 1097 76.04 -20.54 -55.02
N HIS A 1098 77.15 -19.92 -54.63
CA HIS A 1098 78.19 -19.47 -55.56
C HIS A 1098 78.91 -20.65 -56.25
N LYS A 1099 79.22 -21.72 -55.52
CA LYS A 1099 79.89 -22.92 -56.06
C LYS A 1099 79.01 -23.71 -57.02
N PHE A 1100 77.68 -23.68 -56.84
CA PHE A 1100 76.69 -24.31 -57.74
C PHE A 1100 76.32 -23.45 -58.96
N GLY A 1101 77.01 -22.34 -59.23
CA GLY A 1101 76.86 -21.59 -60.48
C GLY A 1101 75.52 -20.86 -60.64
N PHE A 1102 74.78 -20.65 -59.55
CA PHE A 1102 73.43 -20.07 -59.54
C PHE A 1102 73.37 -18.64 -60.12
N PHE A 1103 74.49 -17.90 -60.11
CA PHE A 1103 74.54 -16.50 -60.55
C PHE A 1103 74.97 -16.29 -62.02
N LYS A 1104 74.97 -17.32 -62.88
CA LYS A 1104 75.26 -17.17 -64.32
C LYS A 1104 74.14 -17.72 -65.20
N ARG A 1105 73.07 -16.95 -65.41
CA ARG A 1105 72.21 -17.13 -66.59
C ARG A 1105 71.51 -15.81 -66.98
N ASN A 1106 71.73 -15.39 -68.23
CA ASN A 1106 71.18 -14.18 -68.86
C ASN A 1106 69.66 -14.30 -69.06
N LEU A 1107 68.87 -13.44 -68.39
CA LEU A 1107 67.41 -13.38 -68.49
C LEU A 1107 66.97 -12.03 -69.09
N LYS A 1108 67.53 -11.65 -70.25
CA LYS A 1108 67.19 -10.39 -70.95
C LYS A 1108 66.13 -10.57 -72.06
N GLU A 1109 65.73 -11.80 -72.40
CA GLU A 1109 64.85 -12.08 -73.56
C GLU A 1109 63.43 -12.59 -73.20
N LYS A 1110 63.03 -12.63 -71.93
CA LYS A 1110 61.69 -13.12 -71.53
C LYS A 1110 60.71 -12.04 -71.06
N MET A 1111 61.05 -10.75 -71.23
CA MET A 1111 60.22 -9.62 -70.78
C MET A 1111 59.26 -9.03 -71.86
N GLU A 1112 59.07 -9.65 -73.02
CA GLU A 1112 58.24 -9.06 -74.10
C GLU A 1112 57.02 -9.89 -74.57
N ALA A 1113 56.52 -10.85 -73.79
CA ALA A 1113 55.33 -11.60 -74.20
C ALA A 1113 54.40 -11.92 -73.03
N SER A 1114 53.59 -10.94 -72.61
CA SER A 1114 52.19 -11.11 -72.16
C SER A 1114 51.71 -9.84 -71.44
N ALA A 1115 51.55 -8.77 -72.22
CA ALA A 1115 50.47 -7.82 -71.98
C ALA A 1115 49.22 -8.37 -72.69
N GLU A 1116 48.03 -8.07 -72.14
CA GLU A 1116 46.66 -8.34 -72.65
C GLU A 1116 45.85 -9.45 -71.94
N ALA A 1117 44.58 -9.09 -71.70
CA ALA A 1117 43.42 -9.86 -71.22
C ALA A 1117 43.14 -9.89 -69.70
N PHE A 1118 42.63 -8.76 -69.20
CA PHE A 1118 41.75 -8.70 -68.01
C PHE A 1118 40.45 -7.98 -68.41
N SER A 1119 39.29 -8.65 -68.32
CA SER A 1119 37.97 -8.00 -68.42
C SER A 1119 36.82 -8.87 -67.88
N GLY A 1120 36.00 -8.29 -67.00
CA GLY A 1120 34.59 -8.66 -66.67
C GLY A 1120 34.37 -9.24 -65.26
N LEU A 1121 34.19 -8.45 -64.19
CA LEU A 1121 32.96 -7.76 -63.65
C LEU A 1121 31.96 -8.71 -62.92
N PRO A 1122 31.13 -8.25 -61.93
CA PRO A 1122 31.28 -7.10 -61.00
C PRO A 1122 30.61 -7.20 -59.57
N LEU A 1123 30.88 -6.15 -58.74
CA LEU A 1123 30.09 -5.49 -57.65
C LEU A 1123 29.94 -6.19 -56.27
N GLU A 1124 30.66 -5.75 -55.22
CA GLU A 1124 30.36 -4.67 -54.21
C GLU A 1124 29.26 -5.07 -53.19
N ASP A 1125 29.36 -4.89 -51.87
CA ASP A 1125 30.41 -4.34 -50.99
C ASP A 1125 30.05 -4.69 -49.52
N SER A 1126 31.09 -4.85 -48.67
CA SER A 1126 31.23 -4.39 -47.26
C SER A 1126 30.15 -4.74 -46.19
N GLU A 1127 30.41 -5.14 -44.94
CA GLU A 1127 31.54 -5.04 -44.02
C GLU A 1127 31.48 -6.20 -43.01
N GLU A 1128 32.63 -6.87 -42.84
CA GLU A 1128 33.41 -7.02 -41.60
C GLU A 1128 32.79 -7.51 -40.23
N PRO A 1129 33.59 -8.16 -39.34
CA PRO A 1129 33.84 -9.61 -39.46
C PRO A 1129 33.98 -10.36 -38.09
N VAL A 1130 34.26 -11.68 -38.20
CA VAL A 1130 35.19 -12.49 -37.35
C VAL A 1130 34.74 -12.79 -35.91
N SER A 1131 34.86 -13.99 -35.31
CA SER A 1131 35.32 -15.36 -35.64
C SER A 1131 35.14 -16.13 -34.32
N GLY A 1132 34.62 -17.37 -34.20
CA GLY A 1132 35.10 -18.59 -34.84
C GLY A 1132 36.52 -18.91 -34.37
N GLU A 1133 36.76 -19.60 -33.25
CA GLU A 1133 36.66 -21.05 -33.02
C GLU A 1133 38.04 -21.74 -33.02
N GLU A 1134 38.16 -22.67 -32.06
CA GLU A 1134 38.93 -23.93 -32.14
C GLU A 1134 40.48 -23.85 -32.20
N ALA A 1135 41.26 -24.80 -31.71
CA ALA A 1135 41.08 -26.22 -31.37
C ALA A 1135 42.11 -26.58 -30.26
N GLY A 1136 42.09 -27.71 -29.54
CA GLY A 1136 41.35 -28.96 -29.62
C GLY A 1136 42.02 -29.96 -28.65
N ASP A 1137 41.21 -30.79 -28.00
CA ASP A 1137 41.26 -32.27 -27.83
C ASP A 1137 42.62 -33.03 -27.69
N PRO A 1138 42.69 -34.29 -27.20
CA PRO A 1138 41.58 -35.25 -27.01
C PRO A 1138 41.62 -36.20 -25.79
N GLY A 1139 40.48 -36.86 -25.56
CA GLY A 1139 40.46 -38.31 -25.33
C GLY A 1139 39.66 -38.81 -24.13
N CYS A 1140 38.42 -39.27 -24.38
CA CYS A 1140 38.05 -40.70 -24.28
C CYS A 1140 36.55 -40.92 -24.57
N LEU A 1141 36.28 -41.42 -25.79
CA LEU A 1141 35.26 -42.37 -26.25
C LEU A 1141 33.97 -42.58 -25.43
N GLU A 1142 32.88 -41.92 -25.88
CA GLU A 1142 31.70 -42.47 -26.60
C GLU A 1142 30.75 -43.53 -25.95
N PRO A 1143 29.48 -43.63 -26.42
CA PRO A 1143 28.34 -43.19 -25.63
C PRO A 1143 27.21 -44.24 -25.54
N LEU A 1144 26.18 -43.97 -24.73
CA LEU A 1144 24.85 -44.54 -24.95
C LEU A 1144 23.77 -43.47 -24.74
N HIS A 1145 23.00 -43.27 -25.81
CA HIS A 1145 21.76 -42.51 -25.88
C HIS A 1145 20.60 -43.28 -25.25
N GLU A 1146 19.58 -42.57 -24.76
CA GLU A 1146 18.13 -42.83 -24.94
C GLU A 1146 17.37 -41.76 -24.13
N GLU A 1147 16.60 -40.84 -24.74
CA GLU A 1147 15.20 -41.00 -25.18
C GLU A 1147 14.29 -41.76 -24.20
N GLU A 1148 13.33 -41.05 -23.61
CA GLU A 1148 12.16 -41.65 -22.98
C GLU A 1148 10.96 -41.59 -23.94
N ALA A 1149 10.37 -42.76 -24.25
CA ALA A 1149 8.93 -42.89 -24.47
C ALA A 1149 8.44 -44.35 -24.31
N GLN A 1150 7.48 -44.51 -23.37
CA GLN A 1150 6.44 -45.56 -23.24
C GLN A 1150 6.84 -47.00 -22.89
N ASP A 1151 6.31 -47.55 -21.78
CA ASP A 1151 5.19 -48.52 -21.82
C ASP A 1151 4.61 -48.84 -20.42
N ALA A 1152 3.41 -49.43 -20.41
CA ALA A 1152 2.56 -49.69 -19.24
C ALA A 1152 2.78 -51.07 -18.56
N GLY A 1153 2.74 -51.06 -17.22
CA GLY A 1153 1.96 -51.95 -16.33
C GLY A 1153 2.23 -53.46 -16.21
N THR A 1154 2.52 -53.95 -14.99
CA THR A 1154 1.79 -55.10 -14.35
C THR A 1154 2.17 -55.31 -12.87
N LYS A 1155 1.14 -55.60 -12.06
CA LYS A 1155 1.03 -56.43 -10.83
C LYS A 1155 2.30 -56.88 -10.08
N ASP A 1156 2.35 -56.62 -8.77
CA ASP A 1156 1.84 -57.50 -7.69
C ASP A 1156 1.63 -56.70 -6.39
#